data_AF-A0A814AKF0-F1
#
_entry.id   AF-A0A814AKF0-F1
#
_cell.length_a   1.000
_cell.length_b   1.000
_cell.length_c   1.000
_cell.angle_alpha   90.00
_cell.angle_beta   90.00
_cell.angle_gamma   90.00
#
_symmetry.space_group_name_H-M   'P 1'
#
loop_
_entity.id
_entity.type
_entity.pdbx_description
1 polymer ?
#
loop_
_entity_poly.entity_id
_entity_poly.type
_entity_poly.pdbx_seq_one_letter_code
_entity_poly.pdbx_strand_id
1 'polypeptide(L)'
;MDFSPGFHDIHSHQNEQHASPMSLPPSSAAPRSVALKEEAYAVNMDTIQTTQHYPSIASKITTNMGPPPSVLSYHQNSVAPSTPFSAAATPFTPRPADVSHLQPSLQNIVSTVNLGCQLDLKRIALQARNAEYNPKRFAAVIMRIRNPRTTALIFGSGKMVCTGAKSEEDSLQAARRYARVIQKLGFPAKFRDFKIQNMVGSVDVKFPIRLEALVLKHYQFCSYEPELFPGLIYRMMHPKIVLLIFVSGKVVLTGAKVRREIHEAFERIYPILKVVRGRGSSRGRGGGRGRGRGRGGSRGTGGRGRGRGGAFARGGRRGVGRQPRMDTDQQASTTPAVDLDINGDPKPFFVNANVTLDQHIQAQTTNLPRYLAALFSLDTNSVEIGQKAKACALAAAWCRHDHKLANNLLRHRRLFTLTEVLKAVTMLDAARQIRVYEKKLKRLELSKTKPKATKLGKIKNNIDNLNKLKPSNGSASGAVARHIQRWTRTLTKQELEYFALHMPTEPWKKLADIVHFNPTKDFPALPWFLPFCFGTPAPSETMVARCRDLTNENVNDLLKEFAIPYSHLKQFKEQLNESSKAKIAAKEDKLDTILWYYEDLQCEPVDDIIVERLRNGEQITLPYGKLMERLLLCRLLREGQSTTGGRYGRRATQTTPSATPAHPEKAKFYSDLLPTAQAQLEKIKLPLESPVAVIGDASGSMEVAIRTATILSSLLTAICSAKLNFFNDKVFQPSFIPKTLEDVLSLAIITQADGSTANAAGLVPYYDAKEVIKTFVMVTDEEENADGKTADGFSGRFFELFMKYREQIYPAKLVFISFLSHQHAEGQMYSQFKNANVPDVLQFKFNRERPDLTKIDNLIGLLSTGSSASFDNNLEPLQAEFQANGVESVITRLIGTQDENSAPMDVQMETSAAN
;
A
#
# COMPACT_ATOMS: atom_id res chain seq x y z
N MET A 1 63.92 14.63 25.18
CA MET A 1 63.46 15.93 25.68
C MET A 1 61.98 15.88 26.01
N ASP A 2 61.55 15.67 27.25
CA ASP A 2 62.24 14.97 28.34
C ASP A 2 61.29 14.60 29.50
N PHE A 3 61.62 13.48 30.16
CA PHE A 3 61.04 12.96 31.41
C PHE A 3 59.54 12.63 31.47
N SER A 4 59.19 11.87 32.51
CA SER A 4 57.89 11.20 32.69
C SER A 4 57.34 11.43 34.12
N PRO A 5 56.80 10.45 34.89
CA PRO A 5 55.44 10.61 35.43
C PRO A 5 55.37 10.72 36.97
N GLY A 6 54.16 10.87 37.50
CA GLY A 6 53.86 10.81 38.94
C GLY A 6 52.59 9.99 39.23
N PHE A 7 52.61 9.21 40.30
CA PHE A 7 51.55 8.28 40.74
C PHE A 7 51.09 8.64 42.18
N HIS A 8 50.14 7.88 42.73
CA HIS A 8 49.80 7.75 44.17
C HIS A 8 49.04 8.91 44.87
N ASP A 9 48.35 8.70 46.02
CA ASP A 9 47.48 7.57 46.46
C ASP A 9 46.77 7.90 47.81
N ILE A 10 45.99 6.96 48.35
CA ILE A 10 45.76 6.71 49.82
C ILE A 10 44.95 7.76 50.64
N HIS A 11 43.66 7.43 50.83
CA HIS A 11 42.99 7.16 52.12
C HIS A 11 43.01 8.12 53.35
N SER A 12 41.80 8.67 53.62
CA SER A 12 41.01 8.58 54.89
C SER A 12 41.48 9.13 56.24
N HIS A 13 40.54 9.79 56.95
CA HIS A 13 40.36 9.70 58.41
C HIS A 13 38.86 9.75 58.78
N GLN A 14 38.47 9.28 59.98
CA GLN A 14 37.10 9.21 60.51
C GLN A 14 36.97 9.94 61.88
N ASN A 15 35.76 9.89 62.47
CA ASN A 15 35.37 10.16 63.86
C ASN A 15 35.09 11.62 64.31
N GLU A 16 34.14 11.89 65.23
CA GLU A 16 32.87 11.20 65.61
C GLU A 16 31.99 12.06 66.55
N GLN A 17 30.64 11.97 66.43
CA GLN A 17 29.60 12.32 67.45
C GLN A 17 29.57 13.80 67.97
N HIS A 18 28.57 14.40 68.64
CA HIS A 18 27.26 14.08 69.27
C HIS A 18 26.44 15.42 69.33
N ALA A 19 25.17 15.65 69.75
CA ALA A 19 24.04 14.87 70.30
C ALA A 19 22.65 15.53 69.95
N SER A 20 21.80 15.92 70.94
CA SER A 20 20.41 16.52 70.84
C SER A 20 20.00 17.10 72.25
N PRO A 21 18.74 17.48 72.68
CA PRO A 21 17.39 17.42 72.05
C PRO A 21 16.30 18.53 72.41
N MET A 22 15.06 18.38 71.87
CA MET A 22 13.72 18.95 72.31
C MET A 22 13.47 20.49 72.14
N SER A 23 12.24 21.06 72.12
CA SER A 23 10.85 20.64 72.47
C SER A 23 9.69 21.28 71.60
N LEU A 24 8.40 21.01 71.93
CA LEU A 24 7.11 21.49 71.33
C LEU A 24 6.01 21.57 72.44
N PRO A 25 4.73 22.04 72.24
CA PRO A 25 4.05 22.72 71.12
C PRO A 25 3.66 24.20 71.47
N PRO A 26 2.41 24.72 71.76
CA PRO A 26 1.00 24.24 71.80
C PRO A 26 0.05 24.97 70.78
N SER A 27 -1.24 25.27 71.10
CA SER A 27 -2.26 25.87 70.18
C SER A 27 -3.48 26.55 70.86
N SER A 28 -4.26 27.41 70.15
CA SER A 28 -5.75 27.50 70.25
C SER A 28 -6.45 28.54 69.33
N ALA A 29 -7.74 28.27 69.00
CA ALA A 29 -8.84 29.18 68.60
C ALA A 29 -8.90 29.88 67.20
N ALA A 30 -10.11 30.35 66.84
CA ALA A 30 -10.59 30.78 65.50
C ALA A 30 -11.61 31.97 65.66
N PRO A 31 -12.48 32.46 64.70
CA PRO A 31 -12.93 31.87 63.42
C PRO A 31 -13.28 32.81 62.20
N ARG A 32 -13.71 32.19 61.07
CA ARG A 32 -14.40 32.76 59.86
C ARG A 32 -13.53 33.64 58.92
N SER A 33 -13.77 33.72 57.60
CA SER A 33 -14.83 33.17 56.72
C SER A 33 -14.27 32.60 55.38
N VAL A 34 -15.15 32.11 54.47
CA VAL A 34 -14.80 31.23 53.34
C VAL A 34 -14.67 31.95 52.00
N ALA A 35 -13.60 31.66 51.24
CA ALA A 35 -13.54 31.88 49.78
C ALA A 35 -12.54 30.91 49.09
N LEU A 36 -13.02 29.75 48.62
CA LEU A 36 -12.21 28.82 47.80
C LEU A 36 -12.37 29.11 46.31
N LYS A 37 -11.25 29.28 45.60
CA LYS A 37 -11.16 29.10 44.13
C LYS A 37 -10.47 27.76 43.88
N GLU A 38 -11.22 26.76 43.40
CA GLU A 38 -10.63 25.48 42.98
C GLU A 38 -10.10 25.57 41.54
N GLU A 39 -8.86 25.13 41.33
CA GLU A 39 -8.27 24.94 40.00
C GLU A 39 -8.71 23.60 39.41
N ALA A 40 -9.47 23.64 38.32
CA ALA A 40 -10.07 22.43 37.74
C ALA A 40 -9.13 21.75 36.72
N TYR A 41 -8.46 20.68 37.14
CA TYR A 41 -7.67 19.80 36.28
C TYR A 41 -8.49 19.25 35.10
N ALA A 42 -8.08 19.55 33.87
CA ALA A 42 -8.74 19.07 32.65
C ALA A 42 -8.35 17.62 32.31
N VAL A 43 -9.20 16.66 32.70
CA VAL A 43 -8.99 15.22 32.41
C VAL A 43 -9.32 14.91 30.95
N ASN A 44 -8.31 14.52 30.17
CA ASN A 44 -8.51 13.96 28.83
C ASN A 44 -9.20 12.59 28.90
N MET A 45 -10.27 12.42 28.11
CA MET A 45 -10.95 11.14 27.93
C MET A 45 -11.38 10.97 26.47
N ASP A 46 -10.81 9.97 25.79
CA ASP A 46 -11.57 9.19 24.83
C ASP A 46 -11.07 7.75 24.78
N THR A 47 -11.98 6.78 24.92
CA THR A 47 -11.67 5.34 24.93
C THR A 47 -12.96 4.53 24.66
N ILE A 48 -13.13 4.10 23.40
CA ILE A 48 -13.82 2.85 22.98
C ILE A 48 -15.38 2.85 23.10
N GLN A 49 -16.19 2.47 22.09
CA GLN A 49 -15.98 1.61 20.91
C GLN A 49 -16.93 1.92 19.72
N THR A 50 -16.39 1.87 18.49
CA THR A 50 -17.05 1.45 17.22
C THR A 50 -18.35 2.13 16.72
N THR A 51 -18.19 3.15 15.89
CA THR A 51 -18.47 3.06 14.43
C THR A 51 -17.59 4.08 13.68
N GLN A 52 -17.00 3.70 12.54
CA GLN A 52 -16.10 4.59 11.80
C GLN A 52 -16.86 5.68 11.02
N HIS A 53 -16.46 6.93 11.21
CA HIS A 53 -16.73 8.06 10.32
C HIS A 53 -15.45 8.89 10.20
N TYR A 54 -15.07 9.24 8.97
CA TYR A 54 -14.00 10.20 8.71
C TYR A 54 -14.51 11.64 8.90
N PRO A 55 -13.69 12.58 9.39
CA PRO A 55 -14.12 13.97 9.59
C PRO A 55 -14.31 14.69 8.25
N SER A 56 -15.46 15.34 8.07
CA SER A 56 -15.65 16.33 6.99
C SER A 56 -15.20 17.70 7.50
N ILE A 57 -14.18 18.28 6.86
CA ILE A 57 -13.89 19.71 7.01
C ILE A 57 -15.04 20.51 6.38
N ALA A 58 -15.45 21.58 7.06
CA ALA A 58 -16.28 22.67 6.54
C ALA A 58 -16.12 23.87 7.49
N SER A 59 -15.87 25.06 6.94
CA SER A 59 -15.54 26.27 7.68
C SER A 59 -16.76 26.94 8.34
N LYS A 60 -16.48 27.86 9.27
CA LYS A 60 -17.41 28.93 9.67
C LYS A 60 -17.14 30.16 8.80
N ILE A 61 -18.18 30.89 8.42
CA ILE A 61 -18.10 32.26 7.93
C ILE A 61 -19.11 33.08 8.75
N THR A 62 -18.77 34.34 9.08
CA THR A 62 -19.57 35.20 9.96
C THR A 62 -19.94 36.51 9.25
N THR A 63 -21.25 36.67 9.04
CA THR A 63 -22.05 37.89 8.77
C THR A 63 -21.40 39.27 8.62
N ASN A 64 -21.81 39.98 7.55
CA ASN A 64 -22.54 41.27 7.57
C ASN A 64 -23.35 41.35 6.24
N MET A 65 -24.66 41.60 6.15
CA MET A 65 -25.58 42.65 6.66
C MET A 65 -25.72 43.87 5.73
N GLY A 66 -26.82 43.92 4.96
CA GLY A 66 -27.24 45.01 4.06
C GLY A 66 -28.50 44.65 3.23
N PRO A 67 -29.54 45.51 3.08
CA PRO A 67 -30.84 45.16 2.46
C PRO A 67 -31.11 45.74 1.03
N PRO A 68 -32.15 45.27 0.30
CA PRO A 68 -32.44 45.64 -1.11
C PRO A 68 -33.64 46.61 -1.33
N PRO A 69 -33.67 47.28 -2.50
CA PRO A 69 -34.83 47.28 -3.43
C PRO A 69 -34.37 46.95 -4.90
N SER A 70 -35.04 46.24 -5.82
CA SER A 70 -36.46 46.07 -6.26
C SER A 70 -36.93 47.02 -7.38
N VAL A 71 -37.90 46.56 -8.22
CA VAL A 71 -38.81 47.29 -9.16
C VAL A 71 -38.49 47.29 -10.71
N LEU A 72 -39.46 46.79 -11.52
CA LEU A 72 -39.80 47.03 -12.98
C LEU A 72 -38.74 46.70 -14.10
N SER A 73 -38.98 45.86 -15.14
CA SER A 73 -39.90 45.81 -16.34
C SER A 73 -39.41 46.65 -17.56
N TYR A 74 -39.71 46.41 -18.87
CA TYR A 74 -40.99 46.13 -19.57
C TYR A 74 -40.76 45.70 -21.07
N HIS A 75 -41.57 44.78 -21.66
CA HIS A 75 -41.91 44.59 -23.12
C HIS A 75 -40.82 44.39 -24.23
N GLN A 76 -41.08 43.94 -25.49
CA GLN A 76 -42.28 43.43 -26.23
C GLN A 76 -41.93 42.51 -27.46
N ASN A 77 -42.93 41.75 -27.95
CA ASN A 77 -43.30 41.18 -29.29
C ASN A 77 -42.33 41.32 -30.52
N SER A 78 -42.33 40.51 -31.59
CA SER A 78 -43.24 39.45 -32.16
C SER A 78 -42.36 38.43 -32.97
N VAL A 79 -42.70 37.57 -33.98
CA VAL A 79 -43.82 37.25 -34.92
C VAL A 79 -43.82 35.71 -35.21
N ALA A 80 -44.90 35.13 -35.77
CA ALA A 80 -44.99 33.78 -36.39
C ALA A 80 -45.94 33.85 -37.63
N PRO A 81 -46.05 32.87 -38.58
CA PRO A 81 -45.82 31.42 -38.45
C PRO A 81 -45.25 30.68 -39.72
N SER A 82 -45.52 29.36 -39.81
CA SER A 82 -45.41 28.40 -40.94
C SER A 82 -44.16 27.50 -41.03
N THR A 83 -44.36 26.30 -41.61
CA THR A 83 -43.49 25.09 -41.61
C THR A 83 -43.72 24.33 -42.94
N PRO A 84 -43.07 23.18 -43.27
CA PRO A 84 -41.98 22.45 -42.59
C PRO A 84 -40.79 22.05 -43.52
N PHE A 85 -39.64 21.64 -42.94
CA PHE A 85 -38.96 20.33 -43.17
C PHE A 85 -37.62 20.23 -42.40
N SER A 86 -37.00 19.04 -42.40
CA SER A 86 -35.97 18.58 -41.43
C SER A 86 -34.53 19.05 -41.65
N ALA A 87 -33.80 19.27 -40.54
CA ALA A 87 -32.34 19.07 -40.47
C ALA A 87 -31.87 18.64 -39.05
N ALA A 88 -31.03 17.61 -39.02
CA ALA A 88 -30.11 17.18 -37.94
C ALA A 88 -30.45 17.47 -36.45
N ALA A 89 -30.99 16.46 -35.75
CA ALA A 89 -30.86 16.36 -34.29
C ALA A 89 -29.55 15.65 -33.90
N THR A 90 -28.88 16.10 -32.83
CA THR A 90 -27.71 15.40 -32.28
C THR A 90 -28.11 14.08 -31.59
N PRO A 91 -27.30 13.01 -31.69
CA PRO A 91 -27.69 11.69 -31.20
C PRO A 91 -27.69 11.61 -29.67
N PHE A 92 -28.89 11.56 -29.09
CA PHE A 92 -29.10 11.16 -27.70
C PHE A 92 -28.54 9.75 -27.49
N THR A 93 -27.59 9.57 -26.58
CA THR A 93 -27.14 8.23 -26.20
C THR A 93 -28.27 7.50 -25.46
N PRO A 94 -28.69 6.30 -25.91
CA PRO A 94 -29.85 5.63 -25.35
C PRO A 94 -29.55 5.17 -23.92
N ARG A 95 -30.38 5.64 -22.98
CA ARG A 95 -30.35 5.20 -21.58
C ARG A 95 -30.62 3.69 -21.55
N PRO A 96 -29.70 2.84 -21.02
CA PRO A 96 -29.89 1.39 -21.07
C PRO A 96 -31.16 1.02 -20.28
N ALA A 97 -32.09 0.29 -20.92
CA ALA A 97 -33.43 0.04 -20.40
C ALA A 97 -33.51 -0.90 -19.17
N ASP A 98 -32.37 -1.26 -18.58
CA ASP A 98 -32.16 -2.39 -17.67
C ASP A 98 -31.85 -1.95 -16.21
N VAL A 99 -32.13 -0.69 -15.86
CA VAL A 99 -31.80 -0.08 -14.54
C VAL A 99 -33.03 0.34 -13.71
N SER A 100 -34.23 0.33 -14.31
CA SER A 100 -35.48 0.83 -13.71
C SER A 100 -35.90 0.12 -12.40
N HIS A 101 -35.47 -1.12 -12.20
CA HIS A 101 -35.94 -1.99 -11.11
C HIS A 101 -35.02 -2.05 -9.88
N LEU A 102 -33.85 -1.40 -9.88
CA LEU A 102 -32.86 -1.46 -8.80
C LEU A 102 -32.50 -0.07 -8.26
N GLN A 103 -33.35 0.49 -7.39
CA GLN A 103 -33.06 1.76 -6.72
C GLN A 103 -32.49 1.56 -5.30
N PRO A 104 -31.47 2.36 -4.88
CA PRO A 104 -31.00 2.36 -3.50
C PRO A 104 -32.07 2.80 -2.48
N SER A 105 -32.28 1.97 -1.46
CA SER A 105 -33.16 2.26 -0.34
C SER A 105 -32.43 3.03 0.76
N LEU A 106 -33.03 4.09 1.31
CA LEU A 106 -32.48 4.80 2.47
C LEU A 106 -32.66 3.97 3.75
N GLN A 107 -31.57 3.80 4.50
CA GLN A 107 -31.54 2.96 5.72
C GLN A 107 -31.28 3.76 6.99
N ASN A 108 -30.54 4.87 6.90
CA ASN A 108 -30.27 5.77 8.02
C ASN A 108 -29.93 7.18 7.51
N ILE A 109 -30.40 8.20 8.21
CA ILE A 109 -30.06 9.61 7.99
C ILE A 109 -29.57 10.21 9.32
N VAL A 110 -28.45 10.92 9.24
CA VAL A 110 -27.87 11.70 10.33
C VAL A 110 -28.10 13.17 10.05
N SER A 111 -28.79 13.86 10.96
CA SER A 111 -29.03 15.31 10.89
C SER A 111 -28.50 16.02 12.13
N THR A 112 -28.17 17.29 11.99
CA THR A 112 -27.87 18.22 13.09
C THR A 112 -28.90 19.31 13.14
N VAL A 113 -29.16 19.83 14.33
CA VAL A 113 -29.93 21.05 14.57
C VAL A 113 -29.30 21.80 15.75
N ASN A 114 -29.41 23.12 15.74
CA ASN A 114 -29.01 24.00 16.81
C ASN A 114 -30.26 24.40 17.62
N LEU A 115 -30.22 24.24 18.95
CA LEU A 115 -31.29 24.64 19.87
C LEU A 115 -31.15 26.08 20.39
N GLY A 116 -30.05 26.77 20.06
CA GLY A 116 -29.89 28.21 20.28
C GLY A 116 -29.86 28.68 21.74
N CYS A 117 -29.59 27.79 22.69
CA CYS A 117 -29.48 28.07 24.12
C CYS A 117 -28.53 27.08 24.81
N GLN A 118 -27.95 27.47 25.95
CA GLN A 118 -27.23 26.56 26.84
C GLN A 118 -28.23 25.64 27.56
N LEU A 119 -27.84 24.38 27.78
CA LEU A 119 -28.69 23.31 28.30
C LEU A 119 -28.02 22.59 29.48
N ASP A 120 -28.66 22.60 30.65
CA ASP A 120 -28.24 21.74 31.76
C ASP A 120 -28.63 20.28 31.49
N LEU A 121 -27.60 19.50 31.12
CA LEU A 121 -27.71 18.08 30.85
C LEU A 121 -28.12 17.25 32.08
N LYS A 122 -27.79 17.68 33.30
CA LYS A 122 -28.21 17.00 34.54
C LYS A 122 -29.72 17.14 34.72
N ARG A 123 -30.25 18.36 34.68
CA ARG A 123 -31.68 18.65 34.76
C ARG A 123 -32.48 17.96 33.65
N ILE A 124 -32.00 17.96 32.40
CA ILE A 124 -32.66 17.26 31.29
C ILE A 124 -32.74 15.74 31.59
N ALA A 125 -31.65 15.12 32.05
CA ALA A 125 -31.63 13.70 32.35
C ALA A 125 -32.55 13.31 33.51
N LEU A 126 -32.63 14.13 34.56
CA LEU A 126 -33.51 13.89 35.71
C LEU A 126 -35.00 14.06 35.37
N GLN A 127 -35.34 14.96 34.45
CA GLN A 127 -36.75 15.28 34.13
C GLN A 127 -37.30 14.53 32.90
N ALA A 128 -36.46 14.02 32.00
CA ALA A 128 -36.90 13.36 30.77
C ALA A 128 -36.90 11.82 30.88
N ARG A 129 -38.10 11.21 30.91
CA ARG A 129 -38.34 9.75 31.06
C ARG A 129 -37.67 8.82 30.02
N ASN A 130 -37.01 9.35 28.98
CA ASN A 130 -36.31 8.57 27.94
C ASN A 130 -34.91 9.16 27.63
N ALA A 131 -34.22 9.67 28.66
CA ALA A 131 -32.88 10.24 28.57
C ALA A 131 -31.85 9.40 29.35
N GLU A 132 -30.73 9.06 28.72
CA GLU A 132 -29.55 8.47 29.37
C GLU A 132 -28.47 9.56 29.45
N TYR A 133 -27.88 9.81 30.63
CA TYR A 133 -26.73 10.71 30.78
C TYR A 133 -25.71 10.12 31.75
N ASN A 134 -24.45 10.10 31.34
CA ASN A 134 -23.33 9.70 32.18
C ASN A 134 -22.07 10.46 31.73
N PRO A 135 -21.71 11.58 32.39
CA PRO A 135 -20.60 12.42 31.95
C PRO A 135 -19.24 11.71 32.01
N LYS A 136 -19.07 10.67 32.86
CA LYS A 136 -17.86 9.82 32.90
C LYS A 136 -17.75 8.84 31.72
N ARG A 137 -18.72 8.86 30.80
CA ARG A 137 -18.77 8.02 29.59
C ARG A 137 -19.00 8.83 28.31
N PHE A 138 -19.85 9.87 28.37
CA PHE A 138 -20.12 10.74 27.23
C PHE A 138 -20.74 12.07 27.70
N ALA A 139 -20.18 13.21 27.26
CA ALA A 139 -20.59 14.55 27.67
C ALA A 139 -21.86 15.08 26.94
N ALA A 140 -22.84 14.20 26.68
CA ALA A 140 -24.11 14.54 26.05
C ALA A 140 -25.24 13.64 26.57
N VAL A 141 -26.46 14.17 26.59
CA VAL A 141 -27.68 13.40 26.88
C VAL A 141 -28.06 12.60 25.65
N ILE A 142 -28.25 11.29 25.82
CA ILE A 142 -28.78 10.39 24.78
C ILE A 142 -30.29 10.27 25.00
N MET A 143 -31.09 10.86 24.11
CA MET A 143 -32.55 10.81 24.19
C MET A 143 -33.13 9.95 23.05
N ARG A 144 -34.20 9.18 23.32
CA ARG A 144 -34.79 8.27 22.32
C ARG A 144 -36.31 8.43 22.21
N ILE A 145 -36.83 8.41 20.98
CA ILE A 145 -38.28 8.32 20.71
C ILE A 145 -38.60 7.12 19.80
N ARG A 146 -39.79 6.54 19.98
CA ARG A 146 -40.23 5.35 19.24
C ARG A 146 -40.71 5.66 17.82
N ASN A 147 -41.41 6.79 17.64
CA ASN A 147 -42.01 7.20 16.36
C ASN A 147 -41.59 8.65 16.00
N PRO A 148 -40.86 8.87 14.90
CA PRO A 148 -40.08 7.86 14.14
C PRO A 148 -38.92 7.33 14.99
N ARG A 149 -38.51 6.08 14.77
CA ARG A 149 -37.57 5.35 15.64
C ARG A 149 -36.15 5.90 15.55
N THR A 150 -35.82 6.83 16.43
CA THR A 150 -34.59 7.63 16.35
C THR A 150 -33.85 7.70 17.68
N THR A 151 -32.66 8.28 17.66
CA THR A 151 -31.91 8.68 18.86
C THR A 151 -31.24 10.02 18.62
N ALA A 152 -31.43 10.95 19.56
CA ALA A 152 -30.75 12.23 19.62
C ALA A 152 -29.60 12.22 20.63
N LEU A 153 -28.51 12.90 20.29
CA LEU A 153 -27.41 13.25 21.19
C LEU A 153 -27.49 14.77 21.41
N ILE A 154 -27.71 15.20 22.64
CA ILE A 154 -27.95 16.60 23.02
C ILE A 154 -26.78 17.08 23.88
N PHE A 155 -26.04 18.07 23.38
CA PHE A 155 -24.86 18.64 24.03
C PHE A 155 -25.24 19.90 24.82
N GLY A 156 -24.47 20.23 25.86
CA GLY A 156 -24.75 21.38 26.74
C GLY A 156 -24.80 22.72 25.98
N SER A 157 -24.02 22.83 24.90
CA SER A 157 -23.99 23.98 23.98
C SER A 157 -25.24 24.15 23.10
N GLY A 158 -26.32 23.39 23.33
CA GLY A 158 -27.54 23.44 22.53
C GLY A 158 -27.45 22.74 21.17
N LYS A 159 -26.29 22.21 20.78
CA LYS A 159 -26.16 21.39 19.57
C LYS A 159 -26.84 20.04 19.78
N MET A 160 -27.64 19.59 18.81
CA MET A 160 -28.28 18.29 18.79
C MET A 160 -27.96 17.53 17.50
N VAL A 161 -27.62 16.24 17.63
CA VAL A 161 -27.42 15.31 16.51
C VAL A 161 -28.51 14.25 16.56
N CYS A 162 -29.31 14.10 15.49
CA CYS A 162 -30.38 13.11 15.38
C CYS A 162 -29.99 11.99 14.40
N THR A 163 -30.31 10.74 14.76
CA THR A 163 -29.91 9.53 14.02
C THR A 163 -31.04 8.49 13.99
N GLY A 164 -31.03 7.58 13.01
CA GLY A 164 -31.95 6.45 12.90
C GLY A 164 -33.19 6.67 12.02
N ALA A 165 -33.37 7.87 11.47
CA ALA A 165 -34.47 8.18 10.55
C ALA A 165 -34.25 7.50 9.19
N LYS A 166 -35.34 7.09 8.52
CA LYS A 166 -35.28 6.45 7.18
C LYS A 166 -35.63 7.40 6.04
N SER A 167 -36.43 8.42 6.30
CA SER A 167 -36.72 9.51 5.35
C SER A 167 -36.18 10.85 5.86
N GLU A 168 -36.01 11.80 4.95
CA GLU A 168 -35.57 13.16 5.26
C GLU A 168 -36.63 13.88 6.12
N GLU A 169 -37.90 13.62 5.83
CA GLU A 169 -39.07 14.03 6.61
C GLU A 169 -39.07 13.43 8.03
N ASP A 170 -38.82 12.12 8.19
CA ASP A 170 -38.67 11.49 9.51
C ASP A 170 -37.57 12.18 10.32
N SER A 171 -36.45 12.54 9.68
CA SER A 171 -35.32 13.19 10.33
C SER A 171 -35.68 14.59 10.82
N LEU A 172 -36.39 15.36 10.00
CA LEU A 172 -36.92 16.68 10.36
C LEU A 172 -37.99 16.59 11.45
N GLN A 173 -38.94 15.66 11.34
CA GLN A 173 -39.96 15.42 12.36
C GLN A 173 -39.36 14.97 13.69
N ALA A 174 -38.37 14.09 13.67
CA ALA A 174 -37.64 13.66 14.87
C ALA A 174 -36.96 14.85 15.54
N ALA A 175 -36.15 15.61 14.80
CA ALA A 175 -35.44 16.78 15.33
C ALA A 175 -36.41 17.81 15.94
N ARG A 176 -37.55 18.07 15.29
CA ARG A 176 -38.62 18.93 15.82
C ARG A 176 -39.27 18.36 17.10
N ARG A 177 -39.52 17.05 17.16
CA ARG A 177 -40.05 16.37 18.37
C ARG A 177 -39.08 16.49 19.55
N TYR A 178 -37.78 16.23 19.35
CA TYR A 178 -36.78 16.41 20.42
C TYR A 178 -36.67 17.88 20.87
N ALA A 179 -36.64 18.84 19.95
CA ALA A 179 -36.64 20.26 20.30
C ALA A 179 -37.87 20.66 21.13
N ARG A 180 -39.06 20.14 20.79
CA ARG A 180 -40.30 20.38 21.54
C ARG A 180 -40.30 19.71 22.92
N VAL A 181 -39.59 18.59 23.11
CA VAL A 181 -39.36 18.01 24.45
C VAL A 181 -38.47 18.93 25.28
N ILE A 182 -37.38 19.46 24.74
CA ILE A 182 -36.50 20.39 25.47
C ILE A 182 -37.23 21.70 25.83
N GLN A 183 -38.07 22.24 24.94
CA GLN A 183 -38.97 23.36 25.28
C GLN A 183 -39.91 23.04 26.45
N LYS A 184 -40.51 21.83 26.47
CA LYS A 184 -41.40 21.40 27.57
C LYS A 184 -40.70 21.19 28.92
N LEU A 185 -39.36 21.14 28.96
CA LEU A 185 -38.57 21.10 30.19
C LEU A 185 -38.22 22.50 30.74
N GLY A 186 -38.70 23.57 30.08
CA GLY A 186 -38.50 24.95 30.49
C GLY A 186 -37.27 25.63 29.90
N PHE A 187 -36.58 25.02 28.92
CA PHE A 187 -35.46 25.65 28.23
C PHE A 187 -35.94 26.49 27.02
N PRO A 188 -35.37 27.68 26.76
CA PRO A 188 -35.78 28.58 25.68
C PRO A 188 -35.27 28.14 24.29
N ALA A 189 -35.43 26.85 23.96
CA ALA A 189 -34.88 26.22 22.77
C ALA A 189 -35.59 26.68 21.48
N LYS A 190 -34.79 27.14 20.51
CA LYS A 190 -35.21 27.61 19.18
C LYS A 190 -34.70 26.64 18.12
N PHE A 191 -35.55 26.18 17.20
CA PHE A 191 -35.15 25.26 16.13
C PHE A 191 -34.40 26.02 15.03
N ARG A 192 -33.07 25.91 14.99
CA ARG A 192 -32.19 26.59 14.01
C ARG A 192 -31.25 25.60 13.32
N ASP A 193 -30.72 25.97 12.16
CA ASP A 193 -29.59 25.29 11.50
C ASP A 193 -29.80 23.78 11.24
N PHE A 194 -31.03 23.36 10.90
CA PHE A 194 -31.30 21.97 10.54
C PHE A 194 -30.57 21.60 9.24
N LYS A 195 -29.68 20.62 9.32
CA LYS A 195 -28.84 20.18 8.20
C LYS A 195 -28.64 18.67 8.23
N ILE A 196 -28.81 18.02 7.09
CA ILE A 196 -28.40 16.62 6.90
C ILE A 196 -26.86 16.58 6.78
N GLN A 197 -26.24 15.69 7.55
CA GLN A 197 -24.78 15.53 7.60
C GLN A 197 -24.34 14.26 6.86
N ASN A 198 -25.13 13.20 6.90
CA ASN A 198 -24.87 11.95 6.18
C ASN A 198 -26.17 11.18 5.91
N MET A 199 -26.25 10.53 4.76
CA MET A 199 -27.31 9.62 4.33
C MET A 199 -26.69 8.26 3.97
N VAL A 200 -27.32 7.18 4.43
CA VAL A 200 -26.89 5.80 4.15
C VAL A 200 -27.91 5.11 3.26
N GLY A 201 -27.48 4.78 2.04
CA GLY A 201 -28.23 3.98 1.09
C GLY A 201 -27.86 2.49 1.18
N SER A 202 -28.77 1.60 0.83
CA SER A 202 -28.50 0.18 0.64
C SER A 202 -29.28 -0.36 -0.54
N VAL A 203 -28.60 -1.16 -1.37
CA VAL A 203 -29.14 -1.84 -2.54
C VAL A 203 -28.61 -3.27 -2.59
N ASP A 204 -29.30 -4.14 -3.32
CA ASP A 204 -28.97 -5.55 -3.48
C ASP A 204 -29.14 -5.89 -4.96
N VAL A 205 -28.02 -6.07 -5.67
CA VAL A 205 -28.00 -6.24 -7.13
C VAL A 205 -28.43 -7.63 -7.60
N LYS A 206 -28.81 -8.53 -6.68
CA LYS A 206 -29.37 -9.87 -6.95
C LYS A 206 -28.44 -10.87 -7.66
N PHE A 207 -27.18 -10.52 -7.89
CA PHE A 207 -26.14 -11.43 -8.37
C PHE A 207 -24.89 -11.37 -7.49
N PRO A 208 -24.12 -12.48 -7.36
CA PRO A 208 -22.87 -12.48 -6.61
C PRO A 208 -21.80 -11.66 -7.34
N ILE A 209 -20.94 -10.97 -6.59
CA ILE A 209 -19.88 -10.09 -7.09
C ILE A 209 -18.53 -10.70 -6.74
N ARG A 210 -17.63 -10.83 -7.73
CA ARG A 210 -16.22 -11.21 -7.48
C ARG A 210 -15.47 -9.97 -7.00
N LEU A 211 -15.28 -9.83 -5.69
CA LEU A 211 -14.63 -8.65 -5.10
C LEU A 211 -13.16 -8.57 -5.49
N GLU A 212 -12.52 -9.72 -5.68
CA GLU A 212 -11.15 -9.90 -6.16
C GLU A 212 -11.01 -9.29 -7.56
N ALA A 213 -11.95 -9.61 -8.46
CA ALA A 213 -11.99 -9.05 -9.82
C ALA A 213 -12.36 -7.55 -9.84
N LEU A 214 -13.05 -7.05 -8.81
CA LEU A 214 -13.35 -5.62 -8.67
C LEU A 214 -12.12 -4.84 -8.20
N VAL A 215 -11.32 -5.37 -7.25
CA VAL A 215 -10.02 -4.78 -6.90
C VAL A 215 -9.09 -4.76 -8.11
N LEU A 216 -8.94 -5.89 -8.81
CA LEU A 216 -8.02 -5.98 -9.95
C LEU A 216 -8.32 -4.91 -11.02
N LYS A 217 -9.59 -4.54 -11.23
CA LYS A 217 -9.98 -3.50 -12.21
C LYS A 217 -10.00 -2.07 -11.67
N HIS A 218 -10.15 -1.87 -10.35
CA HIS A 218 -10.34 -0.55 -9.74
C HIS A 218 -9.47 -0.32 -8.49
N TYR A 219 -8.26 -0.89 -8.43
CA TYR A 219 -7.42 -0.95 -7.22
C TYR A 219 -7.22 0.43 -6.56
N GLN A 220 -7.02 1.49 -7.34
CA GLN A 220 -6.85 2.88 -6.87
C GLN A 220 -8.04 3.41 -6.04
N PHE A 221 -9.23 2.83 -6.24
CA PHE A 221 -10.45 3.18 -5.53
C PHE A 221 -10.87 2.11 -4.52
N CYS A 222 -10.22 0.95 -4.49
CA CYS A 222 -10.64 -0.22 -3.72
C CYS A 222 -9.73 -0.49 -2.52
N SER A 223 -10.32 -0.97 -1.43
CA SER A 223 -9.59 -1.62 -0.33
C SER A 223 -10.34 -2.88 0.06
N TYR A 224 -9.72 -4.05 -0.08
CA TYR A 224 -10.32 -5.35 0.20
C TYR A 224 -9.30 -6.22 0.92
N GLU A 225 -9.50 -6.35 2.22
CA GLU A 225 -8.66 -7.12 3.14
C GLU A 225 -9.58 -8.16 3.80
N PRO A 226 -9.86 -9.31 3.14
CA PRO A 226 -10.96 -10.19 3.54
C PRO A 226 -10.86 -10.72 4.97
N GLU A 227 -9.64 -10.86 5.50
CA GLU A 227 -9.40 -11.25 6.90
C GLU A 227 -9.78 -10.13 7.91
N LEU A 228 -9.62 -8.86 7.52
CA LEU A 228 -9.94 -7.70 8.36
C LEU A 228 -11.41 -7.28 8.21
N PHE A 229 -11.93 -7.30 6.98
CA PHE A 229 -13.30 -6.89 6.65
C PHE A 229 -13.87 -7.69 5.45
N PRO A 230 -15.01 -8.40 5.61
CA PRO A 230 -15.55 -9.33 4.60
C PRO A 230 -16.31 -8.64 3.44
N GLY A 231 -15.91 -7.42 3.08
CA GLY A 231 -16.47 -6.63 2.00
C GLY A 231 -15.42 -5.69 1.44
N LEU A 232 -15.60 -5.29 0.19
CA LEU A 232 -14.72 -4.34 -0.49
C LEU A 232 -15.18 -2.92 -0.17
N ILE A 233 -14.24 -2.06 0.21
CA ILE A 233 -14.45 -0.62 0.40
C ILE A 233 -14.11 0.07 -0.91
N TYR A 234 -15.09 0.67 -1.60
CA TYR A 234 -14.90 1.43 -2.82
C TYR A 234 -15.05 2.93 -2.52
N ARG A 235 -14.03 3.73 -2.82
CA ARG A 235 -13.99 5.18 -2.61
C ARG A 235 -14.24 5.89 -3.94
N MET A 236 -15.47 6.33 -4.16
CA MET A 236 -15.84 7.12 -5.34
C MET A 236 -15.44 8.58 -5.14
N MET A 237 -14.74 9.16 -6.11
CA MET A 237 -14.31 10.56 -6.05
C MET A 237 -15.44 11.54 -6.41
N HIS A 238 -16.28 11.18 -7.38
CA HIS A 238 -17.40 12.01 -7.83
C HIS A 238 -18.68 11.18 -8.07
N PRO A 239 -19.77 11.40 -7.30
CA PRO A 239 -19.81 12.14 -6.04
C PRO A 239 -18.91 11.49 -4.98
N LYS A 240 -18.52 12.25 -3.95
CA LYS A 240 -17.55 11.82 -2.92
C LYS A 240 -18.19 10.86 -1.89
N ILE A 241 -18.39 9.61 -2.31
CA ILE A 241 -19.13 8.57 -1.59
C ILE A 241 -18.26 7.32 -1.36
N VAL A 242 -18.41 6.70 -0.19
CA VAL A 242 -17.79 5.40 0.13
C VAL A 242 -18.86 4.31 0.07
N LEU A 243 -18.63 3.31 -0.78
CA LEU A 243 -19.48 2.14 -0.94
C LEU A 243 -18.83 0.93 -0.26
N LEU A 244 -19.64 0.11 0.41
CA LEU A 244 -19.25 -1.19 0.97
C LEU A 244 -19.94 -2.28 0.14
N ILE A 245 -19.16 -3.05 -0.60
CA ILE A 245 -19.62 -3.99 -1.63
C ILE A 245 -19.31 -5.40 -1.16
N PHE A 246 -20.33 -6.26 -1.06
CA PHE A 246 -20.20 -7.61 -0.52
C PHE A 246 -20.36 -8.67 -1.62
N VAL A 247 -19.65 -9.81 -1.48
CA VAL A 247 -19.72 -10.97 -2.40
C VAL A 247 -21.18 -11.39 -2.70
N SER A 248 -22.07 -11.21 -1.73
CA SER A 248 -23.51 -11.52 -1.82
C SER A 248 -24.35 -10.62 -2.75
N GLY A 249 -23.77 -9.61 -3.41
CA GLY A 249 -24.50 -8.64 -4.23
C GLY A 249 -25.08 -7.45 -3.46
N LYS A 250 -24.87 -7.39 -2.14
CA LYS A 250 -25.28 -6.24 -1.32
C LYS A 250 -24.27 -5.11 -1.43
N VAL A 251 -24.77 -3.88 -1.57
CA VAL A 251 -23.99 -2.65 -1.63
C VAL A 251 -24.59 -1.63 -0.68
N VAL A 252 -23.76 -1.06 0.19
CA VAL A 252 -24.16 0.01 1.13
C VAL A 252 -23.39 1.28 0.77
N LEU A 253 -24.09 2.38 0.52
CA LEU A 253 -23.51 3.67 0.11
C LEU A 253 -23.55 4.64 1.29
N THR A 254 -22.44 5.33 1.55
CA THR A 254 -22.25 6.21 2.72
C THR A 254 -21.47 7.48 2.36
N GLY A 255 -21.73 8.58 3.06
CA GLY A 255 -21.04 9.87 2.89
C GLY A 255 -21.83 10.91 2.09
N ALA A 256 -22.97 10.53 1.51
CA ALA A 256 -23.87 11.43 0.81
C ALA A 256 -24.54 12.42 1.76
N LYS A 257 -24.75 13.66 1.31
CA LYS A 257 -25.52 14.70 1.98
C LYS A 257 -26.91 14.90 1.34
N VAL A 258 -27.09 14.47 0.09
CA VAL A 258 -28.34 14.59 -0.69
C VAL A 258 -28.68 13.25 -1.34
N ARG A 259 -29.97 12.87 -1.36
CA ARG A 259 -30.44 11.60 -1.94
C ARG A 259 -29.95 11.37 -3.37
N ARG A 260 -29.91 12.41 -4.21
CA ARG A 260 -29.44 12.35 -5.61
C ARG A 260 -28.05 11.73 -5.75
N GLU A 261 -27.13 12.06 -4.85
CA GLU A 261 -25.74 11.57 -4.88
C GLU A 261 -25.68 10.04 -4.70
N ILE A 262 -26.61 9.45 -3.92
CA ILE A 262 -26.70 7.99 -3.73
C ILE A 262 -27.18 7.30 -5.01
N HIS A 263 -28.15 7.89 -5.72
CA HIS A 263 -28.61 7.36 -7.00
C HIS A 263 -27.51 7.48 -8.07
N GLU A 264 -26.87 8.64 -8.19
CA GLU A 264 -25.79 8.91 -9.13
C GLU A 264 -24.57 7.99 -8.91
N ALA A 265 -24.15 7.77 -7.66
CA ALA A 265 -23.10 6.82 -7.32
C ALA A 265 -23.48 5.37 -7.64
N PHE A 266 -24.76 5.00 -7.50
CA PHE A 266 -25.21 3.67 -7.89
C PHE A 266 -25.27 3.49 -9.42
N GLU A 267 -25.80 4.48 -10.16
CA GLU A 267 -25.80 4.47 -11.63
C GLU A 267 -24.37 4.36 -12.19
N ARG A 268 -23.37 5.01 -11.58
CA ARG A 268 -21.95 4.87 -11.98
C ARG A 268 -21.32 3.52 -11.65
N ILE A 269 -21.60 2.92 -10.48
CA ILE A 269 -20.96 1.65 -10.09
C ILE A 269 -21.66 0.41 -10.69
N TYR A 270 -22.98 0.46 -10.94
CA TYR A 270 -23.75 -0.71 -11.34
C TYR A 270 -23.27 -1.39 -12.64
N PRO A 271 -22.87 -0.67 -13.71
CA PRO A 271 -22.27 -1.29 -14.90
C PRO A 271 -20.98 -2.05 -14.59
N ILE A 272 -20.11 -1.48 -13.74
CA ILE A 272 -18.85 -2.11 -13.31
C ILE A 272 -19.16 -3.41 -12.56
N LEU A 273 -20.13 -3.39 -11.63
CA LEU A 273 -20.57 -4.59 -10.90
C LEU A 273 -21.11 -5.67 -11.83
N LYS A 274 -21.83 -5.29 -12.88
CA LYS A 274 -22.36 -6.22 -13.90
C LYS A 274 -21.24 -6.94 -14.65
N VAL A 275 -20.11 -6.26 -14.90
CA VAL A 275 -18.90 -6.85 -15.53
C VAL A 275 -18.15 -7.81 -14.60
N VAL A 276 -18.09 -7.53 -13.29
CA VAL A 276 -17.45 -8.41 -12.29
C VAL A 276 -18.42 -9.40 -11.61
N ARG A 277 -19.59 -9.62 -12.21
CA ARG A 277 -20.57 -10.62 -11.78
C ARG A 277 -19.92 -12.01 -11.74
N GLY A 278 -20.06 -12.70 -10.61
CA GLY A 278 -19.67 -14.10 -10.51
C GLY A 278 -20.51 -14.99 -11.42
N ARG A 279 -19.86 -15.95 -12.11
CA ARG A 279 -20.54 -17.14 -12.63
C ARG A 279 -21.09 -17.88 -11.41
N GLY A 280 -22.36 -17.64 -11.08
CA GLY A 280 -23.02 -18.29 -9.95
C GLY A 280 -23.03 -19.80 -10.17
N SER A 281 -22.61 -20.56 -9.17
CA SER A 281 -22.74 -22.02 -9.19
C SER A 281 -24.18 -22.39 -9.51
N SER A 282 -24.36 -23.24 -10.52
CA SER A 282 -25.66 -23.78 -10.93
C SER A 282 -26.22 -24.69 -9.85
N ARG A 283 -26.81 -24.09 -8.80
CA ARG A 283 -27.72 -24.80 -7.89
C ARG A 283 -28.79 -25.45 -8.75
N GLY A 284 -28.76 -26.78 -8.79
CA GLY A 284 -29.66 -27.57 -9.64
C GLY A 284 -31.12 -27.23 -9.39
N ARG A 285 -31.96 -27.42 -10.42
CA ARG A 285 -33.41 -27.19 -10.36
C ARG A 285 -34.10 -28.18 -9.41
N GLY A 286 -33.94 -27.99 -8.11
CA GLY A 286 -34.76 -28.61 -7.08
C GLY A 286 -36.18 -28.05 -7.17
N GLY A 287 -37.08 -28.77 -7.82
CA GLY A 287 -38.45 -28.32 -8.10
C GLY A 287 -39.33 -28.22 -6.85
N GLY A 288 -39.23 -27.11 -6.13
CA GLY A 288 -40.06 -26.80 -4.96
C GLY A 288 -41.52 -26.56 -5.31
N ARG A 289 -42.28 -27.63 -5.61
CA ARG A 289 -43.75 -27.60 -5.69
C ARG A 289 -44.30 -27.19 -4.32
N GLY A 290 -44.89 -26.00 -4.23
CA GLY A 290 -45.58 -25.55 -3.02
C GLY A 290 -46.82 -26.40 -2.75
N ARG A 291 -46.97 -26.86 -1.51
CA ARG A 291 -48.25 -27.31 -0.94
C ARG A 291 -48.38 -26.78 0.48
N GLY A 292 -49.46 -26.06 0.75
CA GLY A 292 -49.91 -25.73 2.09
C GLY A 292 -51.21 -26.47 2.43
N ARG A 293 -51.52 -26.56 3.73
CA ARG A 293 -52.72 -27.18 4.33
C ARG A 293 -52.83 -28.71 4.19
N GLY A 294 -53.20 -29.37 5.29
CA GLY A 294 -53.52 -30.80 5.37
C GLY A 294 -53.58 -31.25 6.84
N ARG A 295 -54.71 -31.82 7.28
CA ARG A 295 -54.94 -32.29 8.67
C ARG A 295 -54.72 -33.80 8.79
N GLY A 296 -54.25 -34.24 9.96
CA GLY A 296 -54.71 -35.47 10.62
C GLY A 296 -54.06 -36.81 10.22
N GLY A 297 -54.31 -37.83 11.05
CA GLY A 297 -53.84 -39.22 10.88
C GLY A 297 -53.05 -39.74 12.09
N SER A 298 -53.45 -40.86 12.68
CA SER A 298 -52.79 -41.48 13.85
C SER A 298 -52.61 -42.99 13.66
N ARG A 299 -51.58 -43.56 14.31
CA ARG A 299 -51.28 -45.01 14.44
C ARG A 299 -50.90 -45.70 13.11
N GLY A 300 -50.16 -46.82 13.08
CA GLY A 300 -49.42 -47.53 14.14
C GLY A 300 -49.26 -49.03 13.84
N THR A 301 -48.12 -49.64 14.21
CA THR A 301 -47.79 -51.10 14.11
C THR A 301 -47.83 -51.75 12.69
N GLY A 302 -47.20 -52.90 12.41
CA GLY A 302 -46.22 -53.70 13.16
C GLY A 302 -46.10 -55.17 12.67
N GLY A 303 -44.89 -55.74 12.61
CA GLY A 303 -44.59 -57.14 12.20
C GLY A 303 -43.91 -57.23 10.81
N ARG A 304 -42.78 -57.93 10.54
CA ARG A 304 -42.12 -59.19 10.98
C ARG A 304 -42.52 -60.45 10.17
N GLY A 305 -41.55 -60.96 9.39
CA GLY A 305 -41.52 -62.29 8.74
C GLY A 305 -40.06 -62.71 8.49
N ARG A 306 -39.77 -64.02 8.33
CA ARG A 306 -38.38 -64.57 8.28
C ARG A 306 -38.21 -65.71 7.25
N GLY A 307 -37.02 -65.82 6.66
CA GLY A 307 -36.46 -67.07 6.09
C GLY A 307 -36.07 -67.02 4.60
N ARG A 308 -35.27 -67.96 4.05
CA ARG A 308 -34.24 -68.84 4.65
C ARG A 308 -33.40 -69.52 3.51
N GLY A 309 -32.07 -69.57 3.62
CA GLY A 309 -31.17 -70.32 2.70
C GLY A 309 -30.80 -69.63 1.37
N GLY A 310 -29.76 -70.03 0.63
CA GLY A 310 -28.66 -70.96 1.00
C GLY A 310 -27.77 -71.49 -0.14
N ALA A 311 -26.57 -70.89 -0.33
CA ALA A 311 -25.40 -71.40 -1.12
C ALA A 311 -25.60 -71.56 -2.66
N PHE A 312 -24.59 -71.73 -3.55
CA PHE A 312 -23.12 -71.89 -3.47
C PHE A 312 -22.38 -71.14 -4.63
N ALA A 313 -21.10 -70.78 -4.44
CA ALA A 313 -19.93 -70.73 -5.38
C ALA A 313 -20.05 -70.16 -6.84
N ARG A 314 -19.02 -69.62 -7.53
CA ARG A 314 -17.60 -69.31 -7.22
C ARG A 314 -17.07 -68.20 -8.18
N GLY A 315 -16.11 -67.37 -7.76
CA GLY A 315 -15.36 -66.42 -8.61
C GLY A 315 -15.94 -64.99 -8.71
N GLY A 316 -15.17 -63.94 -8.97
CA GLY A 316 -13.71 -63.96 -9.21
C GLY A 316 -12.99 -62.62 -9.49
N ARG A 317 -13.31 -61.48 -8.84
CA ARG A 317 -12.44 -60.28 -8.79
C ARG A 317 -12.83 -59.34 -7.64
N ARG A 318 -11.87 -58.63 -7.01
CA ARG A 318 -12.12 -57.74 -5.86
C ARG A 318 -12.72 -56.39 -6.30
N GLY A 319 -14.01 -56.19 -6.05
CA GLY A 319 -14.70 -54.90 -6.23
C GLY A 319 -14.63 -54.01 -4.98
N VAL A 320 -14.70 -52.69 -5.16
CA VAL A 320 -14.50 -51.70 -4.07
C VAL A 320 -15.74 -51.61 -3.17
N GLY A 321 -15.60 -52.03 -1.91
CA GLY A 321 -16.62 -51.88 -0.86
C GLY A 321 -16.56 -50.50 -0.19
N ARG A 322 -17.70 -49.81 -0.08
CA ARG A 322 -17.83 -48.56 0.68
C ARG A 322 -17.60 -48.78 2.18
N GLN A 323 -16.71 -48.00 2.78
CA GLN A 323 -16.65 -47.81 4.23
C GLN A 323 -17.49 -46.58 4.69
N PRO A 324 -17.74 -46.40 6.00
CA PRO A 324 -18.67 -45.38 6.50
C PRO A 324 -18.22 -43.95 6.26
N ARG A 325 -19.18 -43.02 6.28
CA ARG A 325 -18.87 -41.59 6.46
C ARG A 325 -18.41 -41.36 7.90
N MET A 326 -17.12 -41.16 8.08
CA MET A 326 -16.61 -40.38 9.22
C MET A 326 -16.82 -38.89 8.94
N ASP A 327 -17.01 -38.10 9.99
CA ASP A 327 -17.10 -36.64 9.88
C ASP A 327 -15.73 -36.05 9.55
N THR A 328 -15.58 -35.55 8.31
CA THR A 328 -14.42 -34.74 7.94
C THR A 328 -14.61 -33.32 8.46
N ASP A 329 -14.14 -33.06 9.67
CA ASP A 329 -13.84 -31.70 10.11
C ASP A 329 -12.96 -31.02 9.05
N GLN A 330 -13.31 -29.80 8.67
CA GLN A 330 -12.47 -28.98 7.79
C GLN A 330 -11.33 -28.37 8.62
N GLN A 331 -10.37 -29.23 9.01
CA GLN A 331 -9.04 -28.76 9.38
C GLN A 331 -8.47 -27.98 8.20
N ALA A 332 -8.20 -26.69 8.40
CA ALA A 332 -7.48 -25.89 7.43
C ALA A 332 -6.10 -26.53 7.22
N SER A 333 -5.72 -26.76 5.97
CA SER A 333 -4.45 -27.40 5.62
C SER A 333 -3.27 -26.54 6.06
N THR A 334 -2.71 -26.85 7.23
CA THR A 334 -1.43 -26.30 7.67
C THR A 334 -0.36 -26.85 6.75
N THR A 335 0.17 -26.02 5.85
CA THR A 335 1.39 -26.35 5.09
C THR A 335 2.47 -26.76 6.11
N PRO A 336 3.20 -27.87 5.90
CA PRO A 336 4.27 -28.26 6.81
C PRO A 336 5.27 -27.11 6.94
N ALA A 337 5.82 -26.93 8.15
CA ALA A 337 6.92 -26.01 8.35
C ALA A 337 8.09 -26.48 7.50
N VAL A 338 8.61 -25.60 6.64
CA VAL A 338 9.87 -25.87 5.93
C VAL A 338 10.98 -25.68 6.95
N ASP A 339 11.69 -26.77 7.29
CA ASP A 339 12.94 -26.66 8.03
C ASP A 339 13.95 -25.94 7.16
N LEU A 340 14.43 -24.80 7.66
CA LEU A 340 15.40 -23.94 6.99
C LEU A 340 16.66 -23.88 7.84
N ASP A 341 17.77 -24.41 7.33
CA ASP A 341 19.08 -24.21 7.92
C ASP A 341 19.71 -22.92 7.36
N ILE A 342 20.24 -22.09 8.26
CA ILE A 342 20.95 -20.86 7.91
C ILE A 342 22.32 -21.16 7.26
N ASN A 343 22.88 -22.34 7.49
CA ASN A 343 24.16 -22.76 6.90
C ASN A 343 23.99 -23.36 5.49
N GLY A 344 22.78 -23.71 5.09
CA GLY A 344 22.40 -23.99 3.70
C GLY A 344 22.18 -22.70 2.90
N ASP A 345 21.18 -22.70 2.00
CA ASP A 345 20.72 -21.48 1.31
C ASP A 345 19.94 -20.57 2.28
N PRO A 346 20.41 -19.34 2.57
CA PRO A 346 19.75 -18.44 3.49
C PRO A 346 18.75 -17.48 2.80
N LYS A 347 18.64 -17.46 1.45
CA LYS A 347 17.66 -16.64 0.71
C LYS A 347 16.21 -16.83 1.19
N PRO A 348 15.73 -18.06 1.52
CA PRO A 348 14.34 -18.26 1.91
C PRO A 348 13.93 -17.45 3.13
N PHE A 349 14.83 -17.17 4.08
CA PHE A 349 14.52 -16.33 5.25
C PHE A 349 14.08 -14.90 4.89
N PHE A 350 14.45 -14.39 3.72
CA PHE A 350 14.23 -13.01 3.32
C PHE A 350 13.19 -12.85 2.19
N VAL A 351 13.06 -13.87 1.35
CA VAL A 351 12.17 -13.88 0.17
C VAL A 351 10.86 -14.65 0.42
N ASN A 352 10.86 -15.70 1.27
CA ASN A 352 9.67 -16.51 1.50
C ASN A 352 8.75 -15.91 2.58
N ALA A 353 7.55 -15.50 2.18
CA ALA A 353 6.54 -14.90 3.06
C ALA A 353 6.08 -15.80 4.23
N ASN A 354 6.32 -17.12 4.18
CA ASN A 354 5.85 -18.07 5.20
C ASN A 354 6.77 -18.17 6.43
N VAL A 355 8.03 -17.73 6.37
CA VAL A 355 9.02 -17.89 7.46
C VAL A 355 8.57 -17.21 8.76
N THR A 356 8.76 -17.87 9.90
CA THR A 356 8.27 -17.41 11.22
C THR A 356 9.32 -16.60 11.99
N LEU A 357 8.87 -15.77 12.95
CA LEU A 357 9.78 -15.02 13.81
C LEU A 357 10.72 -15.94 14.61
N ASP A 358 10.26 -17.11 15.05
CA ASP A 358 11.09 -18.08 15.77
C ASP A 358 12.19 -18.67 14.86
N GLN A 359 11.92 -18.91 13.58
CA GLN A 359 12.95 -19.30 12.60
C GLN A 359 14.01 -18.19 12.40
N HIS A 360 13.60 -16.92 12.38
CA HIS A 360 14.54 -15.78 12.35
C HIS A 360 15.39 -15.69 13.64
N ILE A 361 14.80 -15.95 14.81
CA ILE A 361 15.52 -15.99 16.09
C ILE A 361 16.55 -17.14 16.08
N GLN A 362 16.16 -18.33 15.60
CA GLN A 362 17.04 -19.48 15.48
C GLN A 362 18.21 -19.19 14.52
N ALA A 363 17.94 -18.68 13.31
CA ALA A 363 18.97 -18.36 12.33
C ALA A 363 20.01 -17.34 12.84
N GLN A 364 19.56 -16.25 13.49
CA GLN A 364 20.45 -15.29 14.13
C GLN A 364 21.22 -15.85 15.35
N THR A 365 20.81 -17.00 15.88
CA THR A 365 21.46 -17.66 17.01
C THR A 365 22.45 -18.74 16.55
N THR A 366 22.14 -19.46 15.47
CA THR A 366 23.04 -20.44 14.86
C THR A 366 24.20 -19.78 14.12
N ASN A 367 23.95 -18.77 13.27
CA ASN A 367 25.00 -18.15 12.47
C ASN A 367 24.66 -16.68 12.13
N LEU A 368 24.94 -15.77 13.08
CA LEU A 368 24.67 -14.34 12.90
C LEU A 368 25.44 -13.72 11.71
N PRO A 369 26.75 -13.98 11.49
CA PRO A 369 27.48 -13.44 10.33
C PRO A 369 26.85 -13.87 9.00
N ARG A 370 26.50 -15.15 8.82
CA ARG A 370 25.83 -15.65 7.59
C ARG A 370 24.44 -15.04 7.41
N TYR A 371 23.69 -14.89 8.51
CA TYR A 371 22.37 -14.24 8.48
C TYR A 371 22.44 -12.77 8.04
N LEU A 372 23.44 -12.01 8.53
CA LEU A 372 23.63 -10.60 8.15
C LEU A 372 24.20 -10.48 6.74
N ALA A 373 25.17 -11.32 6.37
CA ALA A 373 25.68 -11.38 5.01
C ALA A 373 24.57 -11.66 3.99
N ALA A 374 23.66 -12.59 4.29
CA ALA A 374 22.48 -12.84 3.45
C ALA A 374 21.54 -11.63 3.35
N LEU A 375 21.20 -10.98 4.49
CA LEU A 375 20.34 -9.80 4.51
C LEU A 375 20.92 -8.65 3.67
N PHE A 376 22.20 -8.32 3.89
CA PHE A 376 22.84 -7.18 3.24
C PHE A 376 23.29 -7.48 1.81
N SER A 377 23.67 -8.73 1.47
CA SER A 377 23.90 -9.14 0.08
C SER A 377 22.63 -8.97 -0.76
N LEU A 378 21.46 -9.37 -0.25
CA LEU A 378 20.19 -9.16 -0.93
C LEU A 378 19.86 -7.67 -1.10
N ASP A 379 20.09 -6.83 -0.08
CA ASP A 379 19.85 -5.39 -0.16
C ASP A 379 20.82 -4.67 -1.12
N THR A 380 22.11 -5.03 -1.10
CA THR A 380 23.14 -4.49 -2.02
C THR A 380 22.91 -4.92 -3.48
N ASN A 381 22.39 -6.13 -3.72
CA ASN A 381 21.99 -6.62 -5.05
C ASN A 381 20.57 -6.17 -5.46
N SER A 382 19.95 -5.22 -4.75
CA SER A 382 18.60 -4.68 -5.02
C SER A 382 17.48 -5.75 -5.10
N VAL A 383 17.64 -6.88 -4.40
CA VAL A 383 16.62 -7.94 -4.34
C VAL A 383 15.53 -7.56 -3.33
N GLU A 384 14.25 -7.71 -3.70
CA GLU A 384 13.12 -7.31 -2.84
C GLU A 384 12.99 -8.20 -1.60
N ILE A 385 13.60 -7.77 -0.49
CA ILE A 385 13.43 -8.38 0.83
C ILE A 385 12.02 -8.08 1.36
N GLY A 386 11.24 -9.12 1.66
CA GLY A 386 9.86 -8.96 2.10
C GLY A 386 9.72 -8.19 3.41
N GLN A 387 8.78 -7.24 3.48
CA GLN A 387 8.55 -6.39 4.68
C GLN A 387 8.31 -7.20 5.98
N LYS A 388 7.78 -8.42 5.88
CA LYS A 388 7.65 -9.36 7.01
C LYS A 388 9.03 -9.79 7.50
N ALA A 389 9.92 -10.24 6.61
CA ALA A 389 11.27 -10.67 6.94
C ALA A 389 12.11 -9.53 7.54
N LYS A 390 12.00 -8.29 7.00
CA LYS A 390 12.62 -7.10 7.62
C LYS A 390 12.15 -6.90 9.07
N ALA A 391 10.82 -6.91 9.30
CA ALA A 391 10.26 -6.78 10.64
C ALA A 391 10.65 -7.94 11.57
N CYS A 392 10.76 -9.17 11.05
CA CYS A 392 11.21 -10.33 11.83
C CYS A 392 12.71 -10.27 12.16
N ALA A 393 13.57 -9.76 11.27
CA ALA A 393 15.00 -9.58 11.53
C ALA A 393 15.24 -8.62 12.71
N LEU A 394 14.52 -7.50 12.75
CA LEU A 394 14.59 -6.53 13.85
C LEU A 394 13.97 -7.08 15.15
N ALA A 395 12.81 -7.74 15.06
CA ALA A 395 12.18 -8.37 16.22
C ALA A 395 13.04 -9.49 16.82
N ALA A 396 13.73 -10.29 16.00
CA ALA A 396 14.61 -11.35 16.45
C ALA A 396 15.82 -10.81 17.24
N ALA A 397 16.42 -9.70 16.81
CA ALA A 397 17.47 -9.01 17.56
C ALA A 397 16.98 -8.55 18.94
N TRP A 398 15.77 -7.99 19.03
CA TRP A 398 15.15 -7.63 20.31
C TRP A 398 14.79 -8.85 21.19
N CYS A 399 14.34 -9.97 20.61
CA CYS A 399 14.07 -11.22 21.34
C CYS A 399 15.35 -11.86 21.88
N ARG A 400 16.47 -11.74 21.15
CA ARG A 400 17.82 -12.15 21.57
C ARG A 400 18.47 -11.19 22.58
N HIS A 401 17.78 -10.11 22.96
CA HIS A 401 18.30 -9.00 23.78
C HIS A 401 19.53 -8.28 23.18
N ASP A 402 19.82 -8.48 21.89
CA ASP A 402 20.91 -7.83 21.19
C ASP A 402 20.53 -6.40 20.78
N HIS A 403 20.60 -5.52 21.77
CA HIS A 403 20.35 -4.09 21.60
C HIS A 403 21.45 -3.39 20.78
N LYS A 404 22.63 -3.99 20.57
CA LYS A 404 23.67 -3.41 19.68
C LYS A 404 23.29 -3.65 18.23
N LEU A 405 23.07 -4.89 17.82
CA LEU A 405 22.56 -5.25 16.49
C LEU A 405 21.30 -4.47 16.15
N ALA A 406 20.33 -4.40 17.06
CA ALA A 406 19.09 -3.67 16.81
C ALA A 406 19.31 -2.16 16.60
N ASN A 407 20.32 -1.51 17.20
CA ASN A 407 20.65 -0.11 16.88
C ASN A 407 21.21 0.00 15.46
N ASN A 408 22.12 -0.91 15.08
CA ASN A 408 22.79 -0.87 13.78
C ASN A 408 21.81 -1.13 12.63
N LEU A 409 20.85 -2.06 12.81
CA LEU A 409 19.73 -2.24 11.88
C LEU A 409 18.88 -0.95 11.78
N LEU A 410 18.55 -0.31 12.90
CA LEU A 410 17.75 0.93 12.91
C LEU A 410 18.45 2.16 12.31
N ARG A 411 19.78 2.16 12.17
CA ARG A 411 20.52 3.18 11.38
C ARG A 411 20.18 3.08 9.88
N HIS A 412 19.93 1.87 9.37
CA HIS A 412 19.74 1.59 7.95
C HIS A 412 18.31 1.96 7.47
N ARG A 413 18.04 3.27 7.33
CA ARG A 413 16.70 3.85 7.06
C ARG A 413 15.97 3.21 5.87
N ARG A 414 16.69 2.83 4.80
CA ARG A 414 16.15 2.15 3.59
C ARG A 414 15.51 0.79 3.88
N LEU A 415 15.98 0.07 4.89
CA LEU A 415 15.47 -1.24 5.28
C LEU A 415 14.44 -1.16 6.41
N PHE A 416 14.70 -0.35 7.43
CA PHE A 416 13.94 -0.36 8.69
C PHE A 416 13.16 0.96 8.89
N THR A 417 12.09 1.12 8.12
CA THR A 417 11.20 2.29 8.24
C THR A 417 10.28 2.18 9.46
N LEU A 418 9.51 3.23 9.74
CA LEU A 418 8.39 3.22 10.69
C LEU A 418 7.47 1.99 10.53
N THR A 419 7.28 1.50 9.30
CA THR A 419 6.43 0.33 9.00
C THR A 419 7.01 -0.94 9.59
N GLU A 420 8.30 -1.19 9.38
CA GLU A 420 9.03 -2.37 9.87
C GLU A 420 9.20 -2.30 11.39
N VAL A 421 9.51 -1.13 11.94
CA VAL A 421 9.56 -0.88 13.38
C VAL A 421 8.22 -1.19 14.04
N LEU A 422 7.11 -0.63 13.52
CA LEU A 422 5.78 -0.89 14.08
C LEU A 422 5.37 -2.36 13.95
N LYS A 423 5.68 -3.03 12.82
CA LYS A 423 5.39 -4.47 12.65
C LYS A 423 6.19 -5.32 13.63
N ALA A 424 7.49 -5.07 13.77
CA ALA A 424 8.36 -5.75 14.73
C ALA A 424 7.83 -5.62 16.16
N VAL A 425 7.54 -4.38 16.60
CA VAL A 425 6.97 -4.10 17.92
C VAL A 425 5.58 -4.73 18.12
N THR A 426 4.74 -4.77 17.08
CA THR A 426 3.40 -5.38 17.16
C THR A 426 3.47 -6.90 17.39
N MET A 427 4.45 -7.60 16.81
CA MET A 427 4.67 -9.02 17.11
C MET A 427 5.09 -9.22 18.57
N LEU A 428 5.96 -8.35 19.10
CA LEU A 428 6.39 -8.40 20.51
C LEU A 428 5.29 -7.98 21.51
N ASP A 429 4.32 -7.17 21.10
CA ASP A 429 3.16 -6.74 21.91
C ASP A 429 2.02 -7.77 21.90
N ALA A 430 2.05 -8.78 21.02
CA ALA A 430 0.99 -9.78 20.85
C ALA A 430 0.55 -10.44 22.18
N ALA A 431 1.50 -10.79 23.05
CA ALA A 431 1.22 -11.38 24.37
C ALA A 431 0.42 -10.45 25.31
N ARG A 432 0.61 -9.12 25.22
CA ARG A 432 -0.19 -8.12 25.95
C ARG A 432 -1.59 -8.03 25.34
N GLN A 433 -1.69 -8.00 24.01
CA GLN A 433 -2.97 -7.91 23.31
C GLN A 433 -3.85 -9.14 23.55
N ILE A 434 -3.29 -10.36 23.55
CA ILE A 434 -4.00 -11.60 23.90
C ILE A 434 -4.68 -11.45 25.28
N ARG A 435 -3.92 -11.07 26.32
CA ARG A 435 -4.45 -10.84 27.68
C ARG A 435 -5.56 -9.79 27.72
N VAL A 436 -5.48 -8.74 26.87
CA VAL A 436 -6.53 -7.72 26.74
C VAL A 436 -7.80 -8.30 26.07
N TYR A 437 -7.66 -9.10 25.02
CA TYR A 437 -8.79 -9.77 24.36
C TYR A 437 -9.43 -10.85 25.25
N GLU A 438 -8.66 -11.64 25.99
CA GLU A 438 -9.14 -12.59 27.00
C GLU A 438 -9.92 -11.89 28.12
N LYS A 439 -9.38 -10.80 28.68
CA LYS A 439 -10.05 -10.00 29.72
C LYS A 439 -11.34 -9.35 29.19
N LYS A 440 -11.40 -9.05 27.89
CA LYS A 440 -12.60 -8.56 27.18
C LYS A 440 -13.60 -9.70 26.90
N LEU A 441 -13.13 -10.91 26.61
CA LEU A 441 -13.95 -12.11 26.42
C LEU A 441 -14.65 -12.50 27.73
N LYS A 442 -13.89 -12.70 28.81
CA LYS A 442 -14.40 -12.99 30.17
C LYS A 442 -15.43 -11.95 30.64
N ARG A 443 -15.19 -10.65 30.37
CA ARG A 443 -16.15 -9.56 30.65
C ARG A 443 -17.45 -9.61 29.82
N LEU A 444 -17.43 -10.20 28.63
CA LEU A 444 -18.62 -10.38 27.79
C LEU A 444 -19.38 -11.67 28.11
N GLU A 445 -18.69 -12.68 28.66
CA GLU A 445 -19.29 -13.93 29.14
C GLU A 445 -19.98 -13.72 30.51
N LEU A 446 -19.38 -12.92 31.40
CA LEU A 446 -19.97 -12.47 32.67
C LEU A 446 -21.10 -11.42 32.51
N SER A 447 -21.43 -11.01 31.29
CA SER A 447 -22.51 -10.05 31.01
C SER A 447 -23.89 -10.70 31.16
N LYS A 448 -24.77 -10.11 31.99
CA LYS A 448 -26.19 -10.50 32.09
C LYS A 448 -26.96 -10.41 30.76
N THR A 449 -26.42 -9.74 29.74
CA THR A 449 -26.96 -9.77 28.37
C THR A 449 -26.13 -10.70 27.49
N LYS A 450 -26.77 -11.73 26.90
CA LYS A 450 -26.12 -12.69 26.00
C LYS A 450 -25.42 -11.95 24.83
N PRO A 451 -24.08 -12.06 24.69
CA PRO A 451 -23.38 -11.38 23.61
C PRO A 451 -23.73 -12.01 22.26
N LYS A 452 -23.74 -11.21 21.18
CA LYS A 452 -23.92 -11.72 19.82
C LYS A 452 -22.77 -12.64 19.45
N ALA A 453 -23.06 -13.86 18.98
CA ALA A 453 -22.05 -14.85 18.61
C ALA A 453 -20.98 -14.31 17.64
N THR A 454 -21.37 -13.45 16.69
CA THR A 454 -20.45 -12.77 15.76
C THR A 454 -19.45 -11.82 16.42
N LYS A 455 -19.75 -11.26 17.60
CA LYS A 455 -18.81 -10.47 18.41
C LYS A 455 -17.89 -11.37 19.24
N LEU A 456 -18.39 -12.53 19.70
CA LEU A 456 -17.60 -13.52 20.43
C LEU A 456 -16.55 -14.17 19.50
N GLY A 457 -16.98 -14.65 18.33
CA GLY A 457 -16.10 -15.24 17.31
C GLY A 457 -14.99 -14.28 16.89
N LYS A 458 -15.30 -13.02 16.58
CA LYS A 458 -14.27 -12.00 16.27
C LYS A 458 -13.25 -11.78 17.40
N ILE A 459 -13.58 -12.03 18.66
CA ILE A 459 -12.60 -11.94 19.76
C ILE A 459 -11.75 -13.21 19.84
N LYS A 460 -12.34 -14.40 19.60
CA LYS A 460 -11.59 -15.67 19.52
C LYS A 460 -10.62 -15.67 18.33
N ASN A 461 -11.10 -15.42 17.11
CA ASN A 461 -10.24 -15.31 15.91
C ASN A 461 -9.07 -14.31 16.09
N ASN A 462 -9.29 -13.19 16.79
CA ASN A 462 -8.22 -12.24 17.10
C ASN A 462 -7.18 -12.81 18.08
N ILE A 463 -7.60 -13.58 19.09
CA ILE A 463 -6.69 -14.30 20.00
C ILE A 463 -5.94 -15.38 19.22
N ASP A 464 -6.61 -16.15 18.39
CA ASP A 464 -6.01 -17.25 17.60
C ASP A 464 -4.96 -16.72 16.60
N ASN A 465 -5.25 -15.61 15.92
CA ASN A 465 -4.30 -14.95 15.02
C ASN A 465 -3.13 -14.29 15.77
N LEU A 466 -3.36 -13.72 16.96
CA LEU A 466 -2.26 -13.20 17.80
C LEU A 466 -1.40 -14.33 18.38
N ASN A 467 -1.98 -15.49 18.70
CA ASN A 467 -1.22 -16.67 19.15
C ASN A 467 -0.28 -17.20 18.06
N LYS A 468 -0.66 -17.11 16.78
CA LYS A 468 0.21 -17.43 15.62
C LYS A 468 1.34 -16.41 15.38
N LEU A 469 1.22 -15.18 15.91
CA LEU A 469 2.19 -14.10 15.75
C LEU A 469 3.06 -13.86 17.01
N LYS A 470 2.66 -14.44 18.14
CA LYS A 470 3.35 -14.33 19.42
C LYS A 470 4.66 -15.16 19.34
N PRO A 471 5.84 -14.56 19.56
CA PRO A 471 7.09 -15.32 19.58
C PRO A 471 7.13 -16.32 20.74
N SER A 472 8.00 -17.33 20.61
CA SER A 472 8.40 -18.22 21.71
C SER A 472 8.97 -17.42 22.88
N ASN A 473 10.01 -16.63 22.60
CA ASN A 473 10.77 -15.82 23.55
C ASN A 473 10.72 -14.32 23.18
N GLY A 474 10.77 -13.44 24.18
CA GLY A 474 10.76 -11.99 24.00
C GLY A 474 9.39 -11.32 24.18
N SER A 475 9.38 -9.99 24.34
CA SER A 475 8.17 -9.17 24.47
C SER A 475 8.46 -7.68 24.26
N ALA A 476 7.41 -6.87 24.08
CA ALA A 476 7.48 -5.41 24.00
C ALA A 476 7.82 -4.79 25.38
N SER A 477 9.07 -4.98 25.81
CA SER A 477 9.54 -4.61 27.15
C SER A 477 9.89 -3.13 27.26
N GLY A 478 10.01 -2.64 28.50
CA GLY A 478 10.53 -1.29 28.77
C GLY A 478 11.98 -1.05 28.32
N ALA A 479 12.74 -2.10 27.94
CA ALA A 479 14.03 -1.95 27.28
C ALA A 479 13.86 -1.69 25.76
N VAL A 480 12.96 -2.42 25.10
CA VAL A 480 12.59 -2.21 23.69
C VAL A 480 11.95 -0.82 23.50
N ALA A 481 11.06 -0.40 24.41
CA ALA A 481 10.50 0.96 24.38
C ALA A 481 11.59 2.05 24.45
N ARG A 482 12.54 1.94 25.40
CA ARG A 482 13.70 2.85 25.53
C ARG A 482 14.72 2.77 24.38
N HIS A 483 14.63 1.73 23.54
CA HIS A 483 15.41 1.59 22.31
C HIS A 483 14.77 2.42 21.20
N ILE A 484 13.46 2.26 20.99
CA ILE A 484 12.67 3.02 20.00
C ILE A 484 12.62 4.52 20.35
N GLN A 485 12.50 4.88 21.63
CA GLN A 485 12.59 6.27 22.10
C GLN A 485 13.95 6.94 21.82
N ARG A 486 15.03 6.18 21.60
CA ARG A 486 16.32 6.73 21.15
C ARG A 486 16.32 6.92 19.63
N TRP A 487 15.76 5.97 18.90
CA TRP A 487 15.60 6.05 17.44
C TRP A 487 14.68 7.20 16.99
N THR A 488 13.63 7.57 17.73
CA THR A 488 12.82 8.75 17.36
C THR A 488 13.56 10.08 17.58
N ARG A 489 14.52 10.14 18.51
CA ARG A 489 15.36 11.32 18.74
C ARG A 489 16.40 11.54 17.65
N THR A 490 16.70 10.53 16.83
CA THR A 490 17.57 10.67 15.64
C THR A 490 16.79 11.00 14.37
N LEU A 491 15.50 11.36 14.48
CA LEU A 491 14.72 11.86 13.33
C LEU A 491 14.87 13.37 13.19
N THR A 492 15.11 13.84 11.97
CA THR A 492 15.28 15.28 11.68
C THR A 492 13.95 16.03 11.69
N LYS A 493 14.03 17.37 11.72
CA LYS A 493 12.85 18.23 11.54
C LYS A 493 12.15 17.92 10.20
N GLN A 494 12.91 17.81 9.11
CA GLN A 494 12.39 17.52 7.76
C GLN A 494 11.68 16.16 7.70
N GLU A 495 12.24 15.10 8.30
CA GLU A 495 11.60 13.78 8.37
C GLU A 495 10.25 13.85 9.10
N LEU A 496 10.19 14.56 10.23
CA LEU A 496 8.97 14.70 11.03
C LEU A 496 7.91 15.58 10.34
N GLU A 497 8.29 16.66 9.66
CA GLU A 497 7.38 17.47 8.85
C GLU A 497 6.90 16.70 7.60
N TYR A 498 7.76 15.91 6.96
CA TYR A 498 7.40 15.00 5.88
C TYR A 498 6.37 13.97 6.35
N PHE A 499 6.60 13.28 7.48
CA PHE A 499 5.64 12.34 8.05
C PHE A 499 4.31 12.99 8.41
N ALA A 500 4.31 14.24 8.88
CA ALA A 500 3.09 14.98 9.20
C ALA A 500 2.24 15.34 7.97
N LEU A 501 2.88 15.53 6.81
CA LEU A 501 2.23 15.89 5.55
C LEU A 501 1.84 14.70 4.67
N HIS A 502 2.66 13.65 4.62
CA HIS A 502 2.58 12.58 3.62
C HIS A 502 2.10 11.24 4.18
N MET A 503 2.31 10.98 5.47
CA MET A 503 2.02 9.68 6.09
C MET A 503 0.74 9.72 6.94
N PRO A 504 -0.01 8.61 7.05
CA PRO A 504 -1.10 8.51 8.00
C PRO A 504 -0.58 8.66 9.44
N THR A 505 -1.40 9.21 10.33
CA THR A 505 -1.03 9.38 11.75
C THR A 505 -1.27 8.10 12.58
N GLU A 506 -2.03 7.15 12.04
CA GLU A 506 -2.38 5.87 12.68
C GLU A 506 -1.20 4.96 13.06
N PRO A 507 -0.11 4.83 12.27
CA PRO A 507 1.08 4.10 12.69
C PRO A 507 1.77 4.75 13.89
N TRP A 508 1.92 6.08 13.90
CA TRP A 508 2.51 6.82 15.00
C TRP A 508 1.68 6.72 16.30
N LYS A 509 0.34 6.82 16.20
CA LYS A 509 -0.56 6.55 17.35
C LYS A 509 -0.33 5.15 17.93
N LYS A 510 -0.35 4.11 17.09
CA LYS A 510 -0.15 2.72 17.52
C LYS A 510 1.23 2.50 18.16
N LEU A 511 2.27 3.13 17.63
CA LEU A 511 3.61 3.04 18.21
C LEU A 511 3.65 3.74 19.58
N ALA A 512 3.00 4.90 19.72
CA ALA A 512 2.86 5.61 21.00
C ALA A 512 2.04 4.82 22.05
N ASP A 513 1.00 4.09 21.64
CA ASP A 513 0.18 3.21 22.51
C ASP A 513 0.96 2.01 23.11
N ILE A 514 2.14 1.70 22.56
CA ILE A 514 3.03 0.61 23.02
C ILE A 514 4.30 1.18 23.67
N VAL A 515 4.91 2.21 23.09
CA VAL A 515 6.21 2.77 23.48
C VAL A 515 6.10 3.90 24.51
N HIS A 516 4.90 4.50 24.64
CA HIS A 516 4.61 5.61 25.57
C HIS A 516 5.58 6.80 25.42
N PHE A 517 5.68 7.32 24.20
CA PHE A 517 6.51 8.49 23.87
C PHE A 517 6.11 9.76 24.64
N ASN A 518 7.11 10.58 24.94
CA ASN A 518 6.94 11.95 25.43
C ASN A 518 7.18 12.98 24.30
N PRO A 519 6.28 13.96 24.08
CA PRO A 519 6.39 14.92 22.96
C PRO A 519 7.72 15.69 22.88
N THR A 520 8.23 16.23 24.00
CA THR A 520 9.43 17.06 24.00
C THR A 520 10.72 16.24 24.09
N LYS A 521 10.70 15.13 24.84
CA LYS A 521 11.88 14.29 25.08
C LYS A 521 12.18 13.32 23.95
N ASP A 522 11.16 12.81 23.25
CA ASP A 522 11.34 11.76 22.24
C ASP A 522 11.19 12.27 20.79
N PHE A 523 10.70 13.50 20.62
CA PHE A 523 10.65 14.25 19.34
C PHE A 523 11.21 15.68 19.50
N PRO A 524 12.45 15.86 20.01
CA PRO A 524 12.99 17.19 20.33
C PRO A 524 13.09 18.14 19.12
N ALA A 525 13.30 17.59 17.92
CA ALA A 525 13.35 18.36 16.68
C ALA A 525 11.98 18.91 16.22
N LEU A 526 10.86 18.35 16.70
CA LEU A 526 9.51 18.80 16.36
C LEU A 526 8.48 18.48 17.48
N PRO A 527 8.50 19.16 18.64
CA PRO A 527 7.73 18.73 19.82
C PRO A 527 6.21 18.71 19.64
N TRP A 528 5.67 19.45 18.65
CA TRP A 528 4.24 19.44 18.33
C TRP A 528 3.82 18.24 17.46
N PHE A 529 4.76 17.46 16.91
CA PHE A 529 4.49 16.33 16.01
C PHE A 529 3.61 15.24 16.63
N LEU A 530 3.91 14.83 17.87
CA LEU A 530 3.15 13.78 18.55
C LEU A 530 1.73 14.27 18.95
N PRO A 531 1.54 15.47 19.52
CA PRO A 531 0.22 16.10 19.64
C PRO A 531 -0.55 16.21 18.31
N PHE A 532 0.13 16.58 17.21
CA PHE A 532 -0.47 16.65 15.88
C PHE A 532 -0.97 15.28 15.42
N CYS A 533 -0.18 14.22 15.62
CA CYS A 533 -0.62 12.86 15.36
C CYS A 533 -1.92 12.54 16.12
N PHE A 534 -2.06 12.94 17.38
CA PHE A 534 -3.29 12.72 18.16
C PHE A 534 -4.44 13.69 17.85
N GLY A 535 -4.26 14.69 16.99
CA GLY A 535 -5.33 15.53 16.44
C GLY A 535 -5.27 17.02 16.81
N THR A 536 -4.22 17.48 17.51
CA THR A 536 -3.93 18.91 17.68
C THR A 536 -3.57 19.54 16.33
N PRO A 537 -3.99 20.77 16.00
CA PRO A 537 -3.49 21.43 14.79
C PRO A 537 -1.98 21.71 14.89
N ALA A 538 -1.28 21.69 13.75
CA ALA A 538 0.09 22.21 13.67
C ALA A 538 0.08 23.74 13.90
N PRO A 539 1.17 24.35 14.42
CA PRO A 539 1.23 25.80 14.65
C PRO A 539 1.11 26.58 13.33
N SER A 540 0.39 27.70 13.34
CA SER A 540 -0.02 28.46 12.13
C SER A 540 1.12 28.97 11.25
N GLU A 541 2.31 29.13 11.80
CA GLU A 541 3.55 29.56 11.12
C GLU A 541 4.26 28.41 10.39
N THR A 542 3.87 27.15 10.64
CA THR A 542 4.51 25.98 10.02
C THR A 542 3.98 25.71 8.61
N MET A 543 4.87 25.23 7.74
CA MET A 543 4.52 24.66 6.44
C MET A 543 3.36 23.65 6.57
N VAL A 544 3.39 22.79 7.59
CA VAL A 544 2.37 21.75 7.81
C VAL A 544 0.98 22.33 8.11
N ALA A 545 0.89 23.50 8.76
CA ALA A 545 -0.37 24.21 8.90
C ALA A 545 -0.81 24.87 7.59
N ARG A 546 0.11 25.51 6.85
CA ARG A 546 -0.20 26.21 5.59
C ARG A 546 -0.63 25.28 4.47
N CYS A 547 0.04 24.14 4.29
CA CYS A 547 -0.31 23.12 3.29
C CYS A 547 -1.71 22.51 3.47
N ARG A 548 -2.33 22.66 4.66
CA ARG A 548 -3.71 22.22 4.89
C ARG A 548 -4.74 23.01 4.09
N ASP A 549 -4.47 24.29 3.85
CA ASP A 549 -5.36 25.23 3.17
C ASP A 549 -4.92 25.48 1.71
N LEU A 550 -4.12 24.56 1.15
CA LEU A 550 -3.53 24.68 -0.19
C LEU A 550 -4.58 24.38 -1.28
N THR A 551 -4.67 25.26 -2.28
CA THR A 551 -5.66 25.24 -3.36
C THR A 551 -5.01 25.55 -4.71
N ASN A 552 -5.76 25.30 -5.80
CA ASN A 552 -5.40 25.69 -7.16
C ASN A 552 -5.05 27.19 -7.30
N GLU A 553 -5.57 28.04 -6.44
CA GLU A 553 -5.43 29.50 -6.49
C GLU A 553 -4.19 29.96 -5.72
N ASN A 554 -3.91 29.40 -4.54
CA ASN A 554 -2.82 29.86 -3.67
C ASN A 554 -1.50 29.06 -3.77
N VAL A 555 -1.47 27.94 -4.50
CA VAL A 555 -0.29 27.07 -4.59
C VAL A 555 0.98 27.80 -5.06
N ASN A 556 0.87 28.65 -6.10
CA ASN A 556 2.01 29.41 -6.63
C ASN A 556 2.48 30.54 -5.67
N ASP A 557 1.62 30.99 -4.74
CA ASP A 557 1.98 32.01 -3.74
C ASP A 557 2.59 31.37 -2.49
N LEU A 558 2.01 30.26 -2.00
CA LEU A 558 2.60 29.51 -0.87
C LEU A 558 4.00 28.96 -1.22
N LEU A 559 4.24 28.65 -2.49
CA LEU A 559 5.58 28.31 -3.00
C LEU A 559 6.57 29.48 -2.95
N LYS A 560 6.14 30.75 -2.90
CA LYS A 560 7.05 31.89 -2.69
C LYS A 560 7.60 31.93 -1.27
N GLU A 561 6.79 31.52 -0.29
CA GLU A 561 7.14 31.50 1.14
C GLU A 561 7.84 30.19 1.56
N PHE A 562 7.32 29.02 1.17
CA PHE A 562 7.76 27.71 1.66
C PHE A 562 8.38 26.81 0.57
N ALA A 563 9.39 26.02 0.97
CA ALA A 563 9.90 24.89 0.19
C ALA A 563 9.01 23.65 0.43
N ILE A 564 7.94 23.52 -0.35
CA ILE A 564 6.98 22.42 -0.23
C ILE A 564 7.43 21.27 -1.16
N PRO A 565 7.63 20.02 -0.66
CA PRO A 565 8.06 18.91 -1.49
C PRO A 565 7.07 18.59 -2.62
N TYR A 566 7.58 18.30 -3.82
CA TYR A 566 6.76 18.14 -5.01
C TYR A 566 5.70 17.03 -4.88
N SER A 567 6.00 15.96 -4.14
CA SER A 567 5.05 14.86 -3.96
C SER A 567 3.72 15.27 -3.26
N HIS A 568 3.71 16.38 -2.50
CA HIS A 568 2.48 17.00 -1.98
C HIS A 568 1.77 17.88 -3.01
N LEU A 569 2.55 18.55 -3.86
CA LEU A 569 2.10 19.48 -4.90
C LEU A 569 1.59 18.80 -6.16
N LYS A 570 1.92 17.51 -6.39
CA LYS A 570 1.58 16.75 -7.60
C LYS A 570 0.09 16.75 -7.97
N GLN A 571 -0.81 16.94 -7.01
CA GLN A 571 -2.25 17.08 -7.26
C GLN A 571 -2.66 18.42 -7.93
N PHE A 572 -1.78 19.42 -7.90
CA PHE A 572 -1.93 20.76 -8.48
C PHE A 572 -1.00 20.99 -9.69
N LYS A 573 -0.45 19.92 -10.28
CA LYS A 573 0.62 20.01 -11.28
C LYS A 573 0.25 20.80 -12.56
N GLU A 574 -1.03 20.85 -12.90
CA GLU A 574 -1.58 21.59 -14.04
C GLU A 574 -1.71 23.11 -13.74
N GLN A 575 -1.53 23.51 -12.49
CA GLN A 575 -1.63 24.88 -12.00
C GLN A 575 -0.27 25.49 -11.63
N LEU A 576 0.82 24.71 -11.69
CA LEU A 576 2.18 25.18 -11.39
C LEU A 576 2.76 25.96 -12.58
N ASN A 577 3.02 27.25 -12.39
CA ASN A 577 3.73 28.08 -13.36
C ASN A 577 5.23 27.76 -13.37
N GLU A 578 5.94 28.18 -14.43
CA GLU A 578 7.35 27.83 -14.65
C GLU A 578 8.28 28.34 -13.53
N SER A 579 8.00 29.53 -12.99
CA SER A 579 8.72 30.05 -11.81
C SER A 579 8.56 29.16 -10.58
N SER A 580 7.37 28.60 -10.37
CA SER A 580 7.09 27.65 -9.28
C SER A 580 7.76 26.30 -9.53
N LYS A 581 7.72 25.78 -10.77
CA LYS A 581 8.44 24.56 -11.17
C LYS A 581 9.96 24.70 -10.97
N ALA A 582 10.54 25.82 -11.40
CA ALA A 582 11.93 26.16 -11.18
C ALA A 582 12.29 26.22 -9.69
N LYS A 583 11.46 26.90 -8.88
CA LYS A 583 11.70 26.97 -7.43
C LYS A 583 11.59 25.61 -6.75
N ILE A 584 10.71 24.72 -7.21
CA ILE A 584 10.67 23.32 -6.76
C ILE A 584 11.99 22.61 -7.10
N ALA A 585 12.47 22.70 -8.34
CA ALA A 585 13.75 22.10 -8.74
C ALA A 585 14.97 22.68 -7.97
N ALA A 586 14.93 23.96 -7.58
CA ALA A 586 15.96 24.61 -6.78
C ALA A 586 15.82 24.41 -5.25
N LYS A 587 14.78 23.71 -4.77
CA LYS A 587 14.50 23.52 -3.33
C LYS A 587 14.15 22.09 -2.90
N GLU A 588 13.92 21.17 -3.82
CA GLU A 588 13.79 19.75 -3.53
C GLU A 588 15.17 19.16 -3.17
N ASP A 589 15.29 18.49 -2.02
CA ASP A 589 16.58 18.09 -1.43
C ASP A 589 17.43 17.19 -2.34
N LYS A 590 16.80 16.37 -3.21
CA LYS A 590 17.49 15.42 -4.12
C LYS A 590 17.07 15.59 -5.57
N LEU A 591 18.06 15.60 -6.48
CA LEU A 591 17.86 15.62 -7.92
C LEU A 591 17.04 14.41 -8.43
N ASP A 592 17.20 13.25 -7.80
CA ASP A 592 16.41 12.04 -8.03
C ASP A 592 14.90 12.32 -8.05
N THR A 593 14.39 13.13 -7.12
CA THR A 593 12.95 13.45 -7.03
C THR A 593 12.49 14.30 -8.22
N ILE A 594 13.31 15.25 -8.64
CA ILE A 594 13.04 16.13 -9.79
C ILE A 594 13.01 15.30 -11.08
N LEU A 595 14.03 14.46 -11.29
CA LEU A 595 14.11 13.54 -12.41
C LEU A 595 12.92 12.57 -12.43
N TRP A 596 12.57 11.97 -11.27
CA TRP A 596 11.43 11.05 -11.14
C TRP A 596 10.12 11.67 -11.64
N TYR A 597 9.89 12.95 -11.37
CA TYR A 597 8.67 13.68 -11.71
C TYR A 597 8.81 14.64 -12.90
N TYR A 598 9.89 14.55 -13.68
CA TYR A 598 10.21 15.48 -14.76
C TYR A 598 9.07 15.69 -15.79
N GLU A 599 8.25 14.68 -16.09
CA GLU A 599 7.05 14.79 -16.96
C GLU A 599 6.06 15.86 -16.48
N ASP A 600 5.94 16.05 -15.17
CA ASP A 600 5.06 17.07 -14.59
C ASP A 600 5.80 18.43 -14.48
N LEU A 601 7.11 18.38 -14.19
CA LEU A 601 7.96 19.56 -13.92
C LEU A 601 8.63 20.17 -15.16
N GLN A 602 8.43 19.61 -16.36
CA GLN A 602 9.03 20.09 -17.60
C GLN A 602 8.75 21.60 -17.85
N CYS A 603 9.82 22.38 -17.94
CA CYS A 603 9.94 23.73 -18.52
C CYS A 603 11.44 24.10 -18.57
N GLU A 604 11.84 25.02 -19.45
CA GLU A 604 13.26 25.37 -19.67
C GLU A 604 14.05 25.73 -18.39
N PRO A 605 13.53 26.57 -17.46
CA PRO A 605 14.23 26.86 -16.21
C PRO A 605 14.50 25.65 -15.30
N VAL A 606 13.73 24.56 -15.43
CA VAL A 606 13.98 23.32 -14.69
C VAL A 606 15.09 22.51 -15.36
N ASP A 607 15.16 22.49 -16.69
CA ASP A 607 16.26 21.85 -17.41
C ASP A 607 17.60 22.49 -17.04
N ASP A 608 17.67 23.82 -16.97
CA ASP A 608 18.89 24.55 -16.63
C ASP A 608 19.34 24.29 -15.18
N ILE A 609 18.41 24.21 -14.22
CA ILE A 609 18.71 23.82 -12.82
C ILE A 609 19.21 22.37 -12.73
N ILE A 610 18.66 21.44 -13.53
CA ILE A 610 19.15 20.05 -13.56
C ILE A 610 20.58 20.01 -14.13
N VAL A 611 20.86 20.76 -15.20
CA VAL A 611 22.22 20.90 -15.75
C VAL A 611 23.20 21.46 -14.72
N GLU A 612 22.82 22.52 -13.99
CA GLU A 612 23.64 23.12 -12.94
C GLU A 612 23.95 22.12 -11.81
N ARG A 613 22.93 21.44 -11.26
CA ARG A 613 23.08 20.46 -10.18
C ARG A 613 23.98 19.28 -10.58
N LEU A 614 23.85 18.78 -11.82
CA LEU A 614 24.72 17.73 -12.36
C LEU A 614 26.18 18.17 -12.50
N ARG A 615 26.41 19.40 -13.01
CA ARG A 615 27.77 19.94 -13.20
C ARG A 615 28.47 20.30 -11.90
N ASN A 616 27.69 20.64 -10.87
CA ASN A 616 28.16 20.79 -9.49
C ASN A 616 28.43 19.43 -8.80
N GLY A 617 28.26 18.30 -9.48
CA GLY A 617 28.65 16.97 -9.00
C GLY A 617 27.59 16.24 -8.18
N GLU A 618 26.32 16.66 -8.20
CA GLU A 618 25.27 15.93 -7.46
C GLU A 618 25.04 14.53 -8.06
N GLN A 619 25.28 13.50 -7.24
CA GLN A 619 25.12 12.11 -7.66
C GLN A 619 23.66 11.69 -7.77
N ILE A 620 23.35 10.92 -8.81
CA ILE A 620 22.04 10.30 -9.01
C ILE A 620 22.00 8.93 -8.35
N THR A 621 21.04 8.73 -7.44
CA THR A 621 20.80 7.46 -6.72
C THR A 621 19.53 6.73 -7.18
N LEU A 622 18.93 7.17 -8.30
CA LEU A 622 17.80 6.49 -8.94
C LEU A 622 18.11 5.01 -9.24
N PRO A 623 17.13 4.10 -9.04
CA PRO A 623 17.21 2.73 -9.57
C PRO A 623 17.46 2.75 -11.07
N TYR A 624 18.27 1.80 -11.56
CA TYR A 624 18.74 1.80 -12.95
C TYR A 624 17.57 1.72 -13.93
N GLY A 625 16.55 0.92 -13.61
CA GLY A 625 15.31 0.83 -14.35
C GLY A 625 14.55 2.16 -14.45
N LYS A 626 14.61 3.00 -13.42
CA LYS A 626 14.03 4.35 -13.46
C LYS A 626 14.90 5.29 -14.29
N LEU A 627 16.22 5.22 -14.16
CA LEU A 627 17.14 6.05 -14.94
C LEU A 627 16.99 5.81 -16.46
N MET A 628 16.89 4.54 -16.88
CA MET A 628 16.53 4.14 -18.24
C MET A 628 15.21 4.75 -18.72
N GLU A 629 14.18 4.73 -17.86
CA GLU A 629 12.87 5.31 -18.16
C GLU A 629 12.93 6.84 -18.37
N ARG A 630 13.78 7.54 -17.62
CA ARG A 630 14.01 8.99 -17.77
C ARG A 630 14.81 9.32 -19.03
N LEU A 631 15.87 8.56 -19.34
CA LEU A 631 16.64 8.74 -20.57
C LEU A 631 15.80 8.54 -21.82
N LEU A 632 14.98 7.48 -21.86
CA LEU A 632 14.03 7.24 -22.95
C LEU A 632 13.04 8.41 -23.11
N LEU A 633 12.48 8.92 -22.00
CA LEU A 633 11.61 10.09 -22.02
C LEU A 633 12.31 11.31 -22.62
N CYS A 634 13.51 11.64 -22.13
CA CYS A 634 14.28 12.79 -22.60
C CYS A 634 14.61 12.70 -24.09
N ARG A 635 14.99 11.50 -24.57
CA ARG A 635 15.23 11.25 -25.99
C ARG A 635 13.96 11.40 -26.84
N LEU A 636 12.83 10.84 -26.41
CA LEU A 636 11.55 10.99 -27.12
C LEU A 636 11.10 12.46 -27.22
N LEU A 637 11.34 13.27 -26.18
CA LEU A 637 11.08 14.71 -26.20
C LEU A 637 11.99 15.46 -27.21
N ARG A 638 13.27 15.08 -27.29
CA ARG A 638 14.27 15.63 -28.24
C ARG A 638 14.03 15.18 -29.69
N GLU A 639 13.37 14.05 -29.89
CA GLU A 639 12.89 13.56 -31.19
C GLU A 639 11.49 14.09 -31.56
N GLY A 640 10.86 14.92 -30.70
CA GLY A 640 9.53 15.50 -30.94
C GLY A 640 8.37 14.52 -30.85
N GLN A 641 8.57 13.30 -30.34
CA GLN A 641 7.51 12.31 -30.18
C GLN A 641 6.59 12.68 -29.00
N SER A 642 5.27 12.66 -29.21
CA SER A 642 4.33 13.03 -28.15
C SER A 642 4.32 12.02 -27.00
N THR A 643 4.62 12.51 -25.80
CA THR A 643 4.63 11.75 -24.53
C THR A 643 3.28 11.75 -23.81
N THR A 644 2.26 12.43 -24.38
CA THR A 644 1.02 12.76 -23.66
C THR A 644 0.22 11.52 -23.24
N GLY A 645 0.20 11.24 -21.94
CA GLY A 645 -0.76 10.32 -21.31
C GLY A 645 -0.18 9.09 -20.61
N GLY A 646 1.14 9.03 -20.36
CA GLY A 646 1.74 7.95 -19.55
C GLY A 646 1.58 6.56 -20.16
N ARG A 647 1.58 6.47 -21.50
CA ARG A 647 1.44 5.23 -22.27
C ARG A 647 2.67 5.01 -23.13
N TYR A 648 3.53 4.10 -22.69
CA TYR A 648 4.43 3.40 -23.60
C TYR A 648 3.60 2.63 -24.63
N GLY A 649 4.07 2.59 -25.88
CA GLY A 649 3.41 1.82 -26.95
C GLY A 649 2.14 2.45 -27.53
N ARG A 650 2.25 3.61 -28.19
CA ARG A 650 1.31 3.97 -29.27
C ARG A 650 2.02 4.72 -30.40
N ARG A 651 1.80 4.24 -31.64
CA ARG A 651 2.37 4.68 -32.93
C ARG A 651 3.01 6.07 -32.96
N ALA A 652 4.30 6.10 -33.27
CA ALA A 652 4.82 7.10 -34.20
C ALA A 652 4.34 6.74 -35.62
N THR A 653 3.94 7.73 -36.41
CA THR A 653 3.90 7.59 -37.88
C THR A 653 5.32 7.58 -38.42
N GLN A 654 5.54 6.96 -39.60
CA GLN A 654 6.86 6.76 -40.18
C GLN A 654 7.68 8.05 -40.30
N THR A 655 8.61 8.25 -39.37
CA THR A 655 9.77 9.15 -39.51
C THR A 655 11.02 8.30 -39.29
N THR A 656 11.89 8.21 -40.30
CA THR A 656 13.24 7.67 -40.10
C THR A 656 13.97 8.52 -39.07
N PRO A 657 14.67 7.92 -38.08
CA PRO A 657 15.39 8.68 -37.08
C PRO A 657 16.50 9.50 -37.76
N SER A 658 16.40 10.83 -37.67
CA SER A 658 17.48 11.72 -38.06
C SER A 658 18.63 11.60 -37.06
N ALA A 659 19.87 11.55 -37.55
CA ALA A 659 21.06 11.53 -36.69
C ALA A 659 21.16 12.79 -35.80
N THR A 660 20.54 13.89 -36.22
CA THR A 660 20.36 15.11 -35.43
C THR A 660 19.00 15.06 -34.71
N PRO A 661 18.92 15.37 -33.40
CA PRO A 661 17.63 15.52 -32.70
C PRO A 661 16.86 16.73 -33.26
N ALA A 662 15.53 16.59 -33.39
CA ALA A 662 14.65 17.64 -33.90
C ALA A 662 14.48 18.82 -32.91
N HIS A 663 14.65 18.55 -31.61
CA HIS A 663 14.51 19.50 -30.52
C HIS A 663 15.66 19.38 -29.51
N PRO A 664 16.88 19.82 -29.85
CA PRO A 664 18.04 19.75 -28.95
C PRO A 664 17.88 20.61 -27.68
N GLU A 665 16.96 21.59 -27.69
CA GLU A 665 16.69 22.51 -26.58
C GLU A 665 15.91 21.88 -25.42
N LYS A 666 15.27 20.72 -25.63
CA LYS A 666 14.45 20.02 -24.63
C LYS A 666 15.26 18.96 -23.89
N ALA A 667 15.02 18.83 -22.58
CA ALA A 667 15.81 17.97 -21.70
C ALA A 667 17.31 18.19 -21.93
N LYS A 668 17.77 19.44 -21.77
CA LYS A 668 19.15 19.87 -22.06
C LYS A 668 20.18 18.92 -21.44
N PHE A 669 19.94 18.56 -20.18
CA PHE A 669 20.69 17.63 -19.34
C PHE A 669 20.80 16.17 -19.83
N TYR A 670 20.13 15.77 -20.91
CA TYR A 670 20.19 14.39 -21.43
C TYR A 670 21.63 13.92 -21.68
N SER A 671 22.49 14.80 -22.21
CA SER A 671 23.92 14.53 -22.43
C SER A 671 24.70 14.37 -21.12
N ASP A 672 24.34 15.12 -20.08
CA ASP A 672 25.01 15.09 -18.77
C ASP A 672 24.58 13.83 -17.97
N LEU A 673 23.39 13.26 -18.23
CA LEU A 673 22.92 11.99 -17.64
C LEU A 673 23.56 10.72 -18.22
N LEU A 674 23.90 10.73 -19.50
CA LEU A 674 24.36 9.53 -20.22
C LEU A 674 25.63 8.90 -19.61
N PRO A 675 26.70 9.66 -19.26
CA PRO A 675 27.88 9.10 -18.61
C PRO A 675 27.57 8.44 -17.26
N THR A 676 26.71 9.05 -16.45
CA THR A 676 26.30 8.50 -15.14
C THR A 676 25.58 7.16 -15.31
N ALA A 677 24.68 7.06 -16.28
CA ALA A 677 23.95 5.83 -16.57
C ALA A 677 24.82 4.75 -17.22
N GLN A 678 25.76 5.12 -18.11
CA GLN A 678 26.75 4.18 -18.68
C GLN A 678 27.68 3.64 -17.58
N ALA A 679 28.15 4.48 -16.67
CA ALA A 679 28.98 4.08 -15.53
C ALA A 679 28.19 3.27 -14.46
N GLN A 680 26.86 3.37 -14.40
CA GLN A 680 26.02 2.43 -13.64
C GLN A 680 25.89 1.09 -14.39
N LEU A 681 25.76 1.10 -15.72
CA LEU A 681 25.67 -0.11 -16.53
C LEU A 681 26.90 -1.00 -16.42
N GLU A 682 28.09 -0.41 -16.51
CA GLU A 682 29.38 -1.12 -16.44
C GLU A 682 29.68 -1.74 -15.05
N LYS A 683 28.99 -1.27 -13.99
CA LYS A 683 29.05 -1.88 -12.65
C LYS A 683 28.18 -3.14 -12.54
N ILE A 684 27.19 -3.32 -13.41
CA ILE A 684 26.28 -4.47 -13.40
C ILE A 684 26.98 -5.67 -14.04
N LYS A 685 27.18 -6.74 -13.26
CA LYS A 685 27.75 -8.00 -13.73
C LYS A 685 26.73 -9.11 -13.54
N LEU A 686 26.34 -9.76 -14.64
CA LEU A 686 25.40 -10.88 -14.63
C LEU A 686 26.15 -12.21 -14.78
N PRO A 687 26.06 -13.14 -13.79
CA PRO A 687 26.77 -14.41 -13.77
C PRO A 687 26.02 -15.49 -14.57
N LEU A 688 25.66 -15.17 -15.83
CA LEU A 688 25.06 -16.13 -16.75
C LEU A 688 26.15 -16.98 -17.43
N GLU A 689 25.84 -18.23 -17.74
CA GLU A 689 26.80 -19.14 -18.37
C GLU A 689 26.92 -18.84 -19.86
N SER A 690 28.10 -18.39 -20.29
CA SER A 690 28.42 -18.09 -21.70
C SER A 690 28.79 -19.35 -22.50
N PRO A 691 28.38 -19.46 -23.79
CA PRO A 691 27.69 -18.43 -24.58
C PRO A 691 26.23 -18.20 -24.18
N VAL A 692 25.82 -16.93 -24.22
CA VAL A 692 24.44 -16.47 -23.95
C VAL A 692 23.78 -16.04 -25.25
N ALA A 693 22.51 -16.39 -25.46
CA ALA A 693 21.68 -15.87 -26.54
C ALA A 693 20.41 -15.22 -25.98
N VAL A 694 20.16 -13.97 -26.39
CA VAL A 694 18.94 -13.22 -26.09
C VAL A 694 18.03 -13.24 -27.32
N ILE A 695 16.76 -13.59 -27.09
CA ILE A 695 15.72 -13.73 -28.10
C ILE A 695 14.57 -12.78 -27.71
N GLY A 696 14.43 -11.69 -28.47
CA GLY A 696 13.43 -10.65 -28.23
C GLY A 696 12.17 -10.83 -29.08
N ASP A 697 11.00 -10.80 -28.45
CA ASP A 697 9.71 -10.82 -29.13
C ASP A 697 9.37 -9.44 -29.70
N ALA A 698 9.22 -9.41 -31.02
CA ALA A 698 8.78 -8.26 -31.81
C ALA A 698 7.46 -8.56 -32.54
N SER A 699 6.67 -9.52 -32.05
CA SER A 699 5.37 -9.84 -32.64
C SER A 699 4.33 -8.76 -32.37
N GLY A 700 3.28 -8.69 -33.20
CA GLY A 700 2.19 -7.69 -33.05
C GLY A 700 1.45 -7.77 -31.72
N SER A 701 1.52 -8.91 -31.01
CA SER A 701 0.97 -9.10 -29.67
C SER A 701 1.68 -8.25 -28.59
N MET A 702 2.87 -7.71 -28.92
CA MET A 702 3.72 -6.90 -28.06
C MET A 702 3.65 -5.38 -28.31
N GLU A 703 2.73 -4.83 -29.13
CA GLU A 703 2.69 -3.38 -29.49
C GLU A 703 2.81 -2.42 -28.27
N VAL A 704 2.18 -2.76 -27.15
CA VAL A 704 2.23 -1.95 -25.90
C VAL A 704 3.56 -2.11 -25.15
N ALA A 705 4.18 -3.29 -25.25
CA ALA A 705 5.37 -3.69 -24.50
C ALA A 705 6.70 -3.51 -25.26
N ILE A 706 6.65 -3.36 -26.59
CA ILE A 706 7.80 -3.51 -27.50
C ILE A 706 9.02 -2.67 -27.11
N ARG A 707 8.82 -1.42 -26.66
CA ARG A 707 9.93 -0.54 -26.23
C ARG A 707 10.64 -1.10 -24.99
N THR A 708 9.88 -1.59 -24.01
CA THR A 708 10.43 -2.21 -22.79
C THR A 708 11.07 -3.56 -23.08
N ALA A 709 10.43 -4.40 -23.91
CA ALA A 709 11.00 -5.69 -24.33
C ALA A 709 12.31 -5.52 -25.12
N THR A 710 12.38 -4.52 -25.99
CA THR A 710 13.60 -4.17 -26.73
C THR A 710 14.68 -3.65 -25.79
N ILE A 711 14.37 -2.74 -24.85
CA ILE A 711 15.33 -2.29 -23.82
C ILE A 711 15.88 -3.48 -23.03
N LEU A 712 15.02 -4.37 -22.52
CA LEU A 712 15.45 -5.54 -21.76
C LEU A 712 16.35 -6.46 -22.58
N SER A 713 15.96 -6.73 -23.83
CA SER A 713 16.74 -7.58 -24.73
C SER A 713 18.12 -6.97 -25.00
N SER A 714 18.15 -5.71 -25.44
CA SER A 714 19.39 -4.99 -25.77
C SER A 714 20.31 -4.76 -24.56
N LEU A 715 19.74 -4.49 -23.37
CA LEU A 715 20.49 -4.28 -22.14
C LEU A 715 21.18 -5.56 -21.66
N LEU A 716 20.44 -6.69 -21.66
CA LEU A 716 21.01 -7.99 -21.30
C LEU A 716 22.04 -8.46 -22.33
N THR A 717 21.87 -8.11 -23.61
CA THR A 717 22.88 -8.32 -24.65
C THR A 717 24.17 -7.57 -24.34
N ALA A 718 24.11 -6.28 -24.01
CA ALA A 718 25.28 -5.47 -23.68
C ALA A 718 25.99 -5.97 -22.41
N ILE A 719 25.25 -6.24 -21.32
CA ILE A 719 25.82 -6.71 -20.05
C ILE A 719 26.50 -8.08 -20.18
N CYS A 720 25.88 -9.01 -20.92
CA CYS A 720 26.36 -10.41 -20.99
C CYS A 720 27.28 -10.68 -22.20
N SER A 721 27.57 -9.67 -23.03
CA SER A 721 28.19 -9.85 -24.37
C SER A 721 27.49 -10.93 -25.21
N ALA A 722 26.16 -10.98 -25.13
CA ALA A 722 25.36 -12.06 -25.71
C ALA A 722 25.15 -11.91 -27.22
N LYS A 723 24.63 -12.97 -27.87
CA LYS A 723 23.97 -12.84 -29.17
C LYS A 723 22.58 -12.24 -29.00
N LEU A 724 22.10 -11.49 -30.00
CA LEU A 724 20.76 -10.89 -30.01
C LEU A 724 20.06 -11.14 -31.35
N ASN A 725 18.94 -11.84 -31.29
CA ASN A 725 17.99 -11.97 -32.39
C ASN A 725 16.61 -11.46 -31.93
N PHE A 726 15.81 -10.95 -32.86
CA PHE A 726 14.39 -10.68 -32.65
C PHE A 726 13.53 -11.66 -33.47
N PHE A 727 12.27 -11.84 -33.09
CA PHE A 727 11.33 -12.67 -33.85
C PHE A 727 9.91 -12.11 -33.91
N ASN A 728 9.22 -12.43 -35.01
CA ASN A 728 7.80 -12.21 -35.26
C ASN A 728 7.20 -13.50 -35.85
N ASP A 729 6.82 -13.54 -37.14
CA ASP A 729 6.60 -14.79 -37.88
C ASP A 729 7.92 -15.49 -38.28
N LYS A 730 9.03 -14.75 -38.28
CA LYS A 730 10.39 -15.22 -38.61
C LYS A 730 11.42 -14.66 -37.62
N VAL A 731 12.66 -15.11 -37.72
CA VAL A 731 13.80 -14.47 -37.04
C VAL A 731 14.37 -13.35 -37.91
N PHE A 732 14.73 -12.23 -37.27
CA PHE A 732 15.56 -11.19 -37.87
C PHE A 732 16.64 -10.73 -36.88
N GLN A 733 17.72 -10.19 -37.41
CA GLN A 733 18.77 -9.55 -36.61
C GLN A 733 18.48 -8.04 -36.50
N PRO A 734 18.80 -7.40 -35.36
CA PRO A 734 18.74 -5.95 -35.26
C PRO A 734 19.75 -5.29 -36.20
N SER A 735 19.52 -4.02 -36.57
CA SER A 735 20.40 -3.26 -37.48
C SER A 735 21.84 -3.11 -36.97
N PHE A 736 22.05 -3.29 -35.66
CA PHE A 736 23.35 -3.35 -34.99
C PHE A 736 23.20 -4.13 -33.67
N ILE A 737 24.28 -4.75 -33.20
CA ILE A 737 24.33 -5.39 -31.87
C ILE A 737 24.67 -4.31 -30.84
N PRO A 738 23.87 -4.11 -29.79
CA PRO A 738 24.06 -3.03 -28.83
C PRO A 738 25.26 -3.29 -27.92
N LYS A 739 26.09 -2.27 -27.72
CA LYS A 739 27.26 -2.28 -26.81
C LYS A 739 27.21 -1.15 -25.79
N THR A 740 26.66 -0.01 -26.19
CA THR A 740 26.50 1.19 -25.39
C THR A 740 25.05 1.37 -24.94
N LEU A 741 24.85 2.20 -23.92
CA LEU A 741 23.54 2.69 -23.54
C LEU A 741 22.80 3.43 -24.67
N GLU A 742 23.52 4.15 -25.53
CA GLU A 742 22.93 4.86 -26.68
C GLU A 742 22.41 3.88 -27.75
N ASP A 743 23.08 2.74 -27.94
CA ASP A 743 22.60 1.65 -28.82
C ASP A 743 21.29 1.06 -28.28
N VAL A 744 21.22 0.78 -26.97
CA VAL A 744 20.03 0.24 -26.28
C VAL A 744 18.83 1.18 -26.46
N LEU A 745 19.03 2.48 -26.26
CA LEU A 745 17.99 3.50 -26.46
C LEU A 745 17.60 3.67 -27.92
N SER A 746 18.54 3.48 -28.87
CA SER A 746 18.28 3.58 -30.31
C SER A 746 17.45 2.40 -30.82
N LEU A 747 17.79 1.16 -30.46
CA LEU A 747 16.98 -0.01 -30.81
C LEU A 747 15.56 0.10 -30.24
N ALA A 748 15.41 0.58 -29.00
CA ALA A 748 14.11 0.77 -28.36
C ALA A 748 13.16 1.75 -29.07
N ILE A 749 13.66 2.54 -30.03
CA ILE A 749 12.90 3.48 -30.85
C ILE A 749 12.70 2.95 -32.27
N ILE A 750 13.68 2.22 -32.81
CA ILE A 750 13.68 1.66 -34.17
C ILE A 750 12.84 0.38 -34.28
N THR A 751 12.91 -0.51 -33.28
CA THR A 751 12.19 -1.80 -33.27
C THR A 751 10.68 -1.58 -33.17
N GLN A 752 9.93 -2.20 -34.09
CA GLN A 752 8.48 -2.16 -34.16
C GLN A 752 7.90 -3.56 -33.89
N ALA A 753 6.60 -3.63 -33.60
CA ALA A 753 5.89 -4.87 -33.33
C ALA A 753 4.94 -5.20 -34.50
N ASP A 754 5.13 -6.34 -35.17
CA ASP A 754 4.35 -6.77 -36.34
C ASP A 754 4.26 -8.30 -36.47
N GLY A 755 3.60 -8.82 -37.52
CA GLY A 755 3.52 -10.27 -37.76
C GLY A 755 2.75 -11.08 -36.69
N SER A 756 2.97 -12.40 -36.70
CA SER A 756 2.45 -13.36 -35.72
C SER A 756 3.48 -13.67 -34.62
N THR A 757 3.17 -14.57 -33.67
CA THR A 757 4.04 -14.85 -32.50
C THR A 757 4.56 -16.29 -32.61
N ALA A 758 5.77 -16.43 -33.17
CA ALA A 758 6.41 -17.72 -33.44
C ALA A 758 7.67 -17.92 -32.56
N ASN A 759 7.50 -18.11 -31.24
CA ASN A 759 8.63 -18.21 -30.29
C ASN A 759 9.66 -19.28 -30.69
N ALA A 760 9.20 -20.44 -31.18
CA ALA A 760 10.04 -21.49 -31.73
C ALA A 760 11.01 -20.99 -32.82
N ALA A 761 10.60 -20.05 -33.68
CA ALA A 761 11.45 -19.50 -34.74
C ALA A 761 12.75 -18.92 -34.17
N GLY A 762 12.69 -18.20 -33.04
CA GLY A 762 13.85 -17.61 -32.36
C GLY A 762 14.98 -18.59 -32.00
N LEU A 763 14.65 -19.88 -31.87
CA LEU A 763 15.58 -20.97 -31.55
C LEU A 763 16.10 -21.71 -32.80
N VAL A 764 15.39 -21.65 -33.94
CA VAL A 764 15.74 -22.36 -35.19
C VAL A 764 17.19 -22.12 -35.63
N PRO A 765 17.73 -20.88 -35.71
CA PRO A 765 19.10 -20.66 -36.18
C PRO A 765 20.17 -21.38 -35.35
N TYR A 766 19.94 -21.53 -34.04
CA TYR A 766 20.88 -22.20 -33.13
C TYR A 766 20.77 -23.73 -33.23
N TYR A 767 19.56 -24.27 -33.43
CA TYR A 767 19.35 -25.71 -33.61
C TYR A 767 19.85 -26.20 -34.98
N ASP A 768 19.60 -25.45 -36.05
CA ASP A 768 20.00 -25.82 -37.41
C ASP A 768 21.52 -25.72 -37.59
N ALA A 769 22.16 -24.70 -37.01
CA ALA A 769 23.63 -24.58 -36.99
C ALA A 769 24.31 -25.54 -35.98
N LYS A 770 23.54 -26.28 -35.17
CA LYS A 770 24.00 -27.08 -34.02
C LYS A 770 24.94 -26.30 -33.08
N GLU A 771 24.68 -24.99 -32.93
CA GLU A 771 25.51 -24.10 -32.12
C GLU A 771 25.23 -24.30 -30.62
N VAL A 772 26.29 -24.42 -29.81
CA VAL A 772 26.22 -24.57 -28.35
C VAL A 772 26.06 -23.21 -27.66
N ILE A 773 24.88 -22.98 -27.11
CA ILE A 773 24.50 -21.88 -26.23
C ILE A 773 24.20 -22.50 -24.86
N LYS A 774 24.77 -21.94 -23.77
CA LYS A 774 24.54 -22.46 -22.42
C LYS A 774 23.36 -21.78 -21.72
N THR A 775 23.11 -20.51 -22.01
CA THR A 775 21.99 -19.75 -21.44
C THR A 775 21.17 -19.07 -22.54
N PHE A 776 19.88 -19.39 -22.61
CA PHE A 776 18.91 -18.65 -23.43
C PHE A 776 18.10 -17.68 -22.56
N VAL A 777 17.90 -16.46 -23.05
CA VAL A 777 16.99 -15.47 -22.47
C VAL A 777 15.89 -15.17 -23.49
N MET A 778 14.64 -15.48 -23.14
CA MET A 778 13.46 -15.33 -24.00
C MET A 778 12.56 -14.21 -23.44
N VAL A 779 12.42 -13.12 -24.19
CA VAL A 779 11.69 -11.91 -23.77
C VAL A 779 10.39 -11.80 -24.59
N THR A 780 9.24 -12.18 -24.03
CA THR A 780 7.98 -12.44 -24.77
C THR A 780 6.73 -12.29 -23.89
N ASP A 781 5.53 -12.26 -24.46
CA ASP A 781 4.26 -12.45 -23.72
C ASP A 781 3.85 -13.93 -23.53
N GLU A 782 4.58 -14.87 -24.17
CA GLU A 782 4.32 -16.31 -24.23
C GLU A 782 3.04 -16.73 -25.00
N GLU A 783 2.47 -15.87 -25.86
CA GLU A 783 1.30 -16.20 -26.70
C GLU A 783 1.65 -16.93 -28.01
N GLU A 784 2.52 -17.95 -27.93
CA GLU A 784 3.00 -18.73 -29.10
C GLU A 784 1.83 -19.31 -29.92
N ASN A 785 1.65 -18.77 -31.13
CA ASN A 785 0.54 -19.11 -32.02
C ASN A 785 0.96 -19.82 -33.31
N ALA A 786 2.21 -19.69 -33.76
CA ALA A 786 2.77 -20.41 -34.91
C ALA A 786 3.83 -21.47 -34.52
N ASP A 787 4.10 -22.40 -35.43
CA ASP A 787 5.17 -23.41 -35.30
C ASP A 787 6.49 -22.87 -35.86
N GLY A 788 7.61 -23.22 -35.22
CA GLY A 788 8.95 -23.05 -35.78
C GLY A 788 9.29 -24.21 -36.71
N LYS A 789 9.96 -23.93 -37.82
CA LYS A 789 10.38 -24.92 -38.82
C LYS A 789 11.90 -24.94 -38.96
N THR A 790 12.49 -26.13 -38.81
CA THR A 790 13.94 -26.38 -38.86
C THR A 790 14.36 -27.04 -40.18
N ALA A 791 15.64 -26.93 -40.52
CA ALA A 791 16.22 -27.49 -41.74
C ALA A 791 16.16 -29.03 -41.81
N ASP A 792 16.03 -29.71 -40.66
CA ASP A 792 15.80 -31.17 -40.58
C ASP A 792 14.33 -31.58 -40.89
N GLY A 793 13.47 -30.63 -41.26
CA GLY A 793 12.07 -30.87 -41.64
C GLY A 793 11.10 -30.95 -40.45
N PHE A 794 11.57 -30.80 -39.21
CA PHE A 794 10.68 -30.70 -38.06
C PHE A 794 9.90 -29.38 -38.03
N SER A 795 8.64 -29.46 -37.59
CA SER A 795 7.73 -28.35 -37.35
C SER A 795 7.12 -28.58 -35.98
N GLY A 796 7.20 -27.59 -35.09
CA GLY A 796 6.71 -27.73 -33.72
C GLY A 796 6.79 -26.47 -32.89
N ARG A 797 6.40 -26.58 -31.62
CA ARG A 797 6.35 -25.49 -30.64
C ARG A 797 7.66 -25.30 -29.90
N PHE A 798 7.88 -24.14 -29.29
CA PHE A 798 9.15 -23.81 -28.64
C PHE A 798 9.55 -24.83 -27.58
N PHE A 799 8.59 -25.34 -26.80
CA PHE A 799 8.84 -26.40 -25.81
C PHE A 799 9.47 -27.65 -26.45
N GLU A 800 8.92 -28.10 -27.58
CA GLU A 800 9.36 -29.30 -28.28
C GLU A 800 10.74 -29.10 -28.92
N LEU A 801 10.96 -27.94 -29.56
CA LEU A 801 12.23 -27.58 -30.16
C LEU A 801 13.34 -27.37 -29.12
N PHE A 802 13.01 -26.80 -27.95
CA PHE A 802 13.97 -26.60 -26.86
C PHE A 802 14.32 -27.90 -26.13
N MET A 803 13.37 -28.83 -25.98
CA MET A 803 13.69 -30.17 -25.48
C MET A 803 14.59 -30.93 -26.47
N LYS A 804 14.29 -30.89 -27.77
CA LYS A 804 15.21 -31.41 -28.81
C LYS A 804 16.60 -30.78 -28.75
N TYR A 805 16.69 -29.46 -28.55
CA TYR A 805 17.97 -28.77 -28.39
C TYR A 805 18.74 -29.28 -27.16
N ARG A 806 18.06 -29.47 -26.03
CA ARG A 806 18.66 -30.00 -24.79
C ARG A 806 19.11 -31.45 -24.89
N GLU A 807 18.44 -32.27 -25.69
CA GLU A 807 18.77 -33.67 -25.92
C GLU A 807 19.90 -33.86 -26.95
N GLN A 808 19.95 -33.04 -28.01
CA GLN A 808 20.87 -33.23 -29.14
C GLN A 808 22.14 -32.36 -29.10
N ILE A 809 22.10 -31.18 -28.45
CA ILE A 809 23.14 -30.14 -28.60
C ILE A 809 23.75 -29.81 -27.24
N TYR A 810 22.95 -29.24 -26.32
CA TYR A 810 23.43 -28.87 -24.99
C TYR A 810 22.26 -28.67 -24.00
N PRO A 811 22.34 -29.17 -22.75
CA PRO A 811 21.29 -29.02 -21.74
C PRO A 811 21.22 -27.58 -21.18
N ALA A 812 20.86 -26.62 -22.04
CA ALA A 812 20.89 -25.20 -21.79
C ALA A 812 19.88 -24.74 -20.72
N LYS A 813 20.29 -23.68 -20.01
CA LYS A 813 19.48 -22.92 -19.07
C LYS A 813 18.55 -21.96 -19.82
N LEU A 814 17.37 -21.69 -19.26
CA LEU A 814 16.34 -20.87 -19.91
C LEU A 814 15.76 -19.84 -18.94
N VAL A 815 15.83 -18.57 -19.33
CA VAL A 815 15.27 -17.44 -18.58
C VAL A 815 14.12 -16.85 -19.39
N PHE A 816 12.90 -16.98 -18.88
CA PHE A 816 11.74 -16.25 -19.40
C PHE A 816 11.64 -14.86 -18.76
N ILE A 817 11.45 -13.85 -19.60
CA ILE A 817 11.10 -12.48 -19.21
C ILE A 817 9.71 -12.21 -19.79
N SER A 818 8.69 -12.55 -19.01
CA SER A 818 7.31 -12.73 -19.47
C SER A 818 6.47 -11.47 -19.29
N PHE A 819 5.87 -10.98 -20.36
CA PHE A 819 4.91 -9.88 -20.38
C PHE A 819 3.49 -10.41 -20.23
N LEU A 820 3.05 -10.60 -19.00
CA LEU A 820 1.75 -11.23 -18.72
C LEU A 820 0.68 -10.18 -18.38
N SER A 821 -0.59 -10.51 -18.62
CA SER A 821 -1.71 -9.60 -18.35
C SER A 821 -1.90 -9.31 -16.85
N HIS A 822 -1.64 -10.28 -15.97
CA HIS A 822 -1.86 -10.18 -14.52
C HIS A 822 -0.68 -10.78 -13.74
N GLN A 823 -0.35 -10.20 -12.58
CA GLN A 823 0.81 -10.59 -11.76
C GLN A 823 0.80 -12.05 -11.25
N HIS A 824 -0.37 -12.66 -11.15
CA HIS A 824 -0.54 -14.08 -10.77
C HIS A 824 -0.80 -15.02 -11.96
N ALA A 825 -0.72 -14.54 -13.19
CA ALA A 825 -0.68 -15.43 -14.35
C ALA A 825 0.65 -16.20 -14.34
N GLU A 826 0.63 -17.44 -14.82
CA GLU A 826 1.82 -18.15 -15.28
C GLU A 826 1.73 -18.21 -16.81
N GLY A 827 2.83 -17.86 -17.49
CA GLY A 827 2.89 -17.88 -18.94
C GLY A 827 2.71 -19.29 -19.51
N GLN A 828 2.21 -19.39 -20.73
CA GLN A 828 1.81 -20.66 -21.34
C GLN A 828 2.99 -21.62 -21.51
N MET A 829 4.12 -21.11 -22.00
CA MET A 829 5.33 -21.89 -22.29
C MET A 829 6.01 -22.31 -20.99
N TYR A 830 6.21 -21.38 -20.05
CA TYR A 830 6.77 -21.69 -18.74
C TYR A 830 5.94 -22.71 -17.95
N SER A 831 4.60 -22.65 -18.08
CA SER A 831 3.71 -23.65 -17.48
C SER A 831 3.96 -25.07 -18.03
N GLN A 832 4.33 -25.21 -19.30
CA GLN A 832 4.71 -26.51 -19.88
C GLN A 832 6.03 -27.02 -19.28
N PHE A 833 7.08 -26.18 -19.25
CA PHE A 833 8.37 -26.51 -18.64
C PHE A 833 8.25 -26.90 -17.16
N LYS A 834 7.46 -26.15 -16.41
CA LYS A 834 7.15 -26.38 -14.99
C LYS A 834 6.39 -27.69 -14.77
N ASN A 835 5.36 -27.97 -15.57
CA ASN A 835 4.60 -29.23 -15.48
C ASN A 835 5.42 -30.46 -15.90
N ALA A 836 6.40 -30.28 -16.79
CA ALA A 836 7.36 -31.31 -17.18
C ALA A 836 8.56 -31.45 -16.21
N ASN A 837 8.62 -30.65 -15.13
CA ASN A 837 9.73 -30.59 -14.15
C ASN A 837 11.12 -30.37 -14.80
N VAL A 838 11.19 -29.56 -15.87
CA VAL A 838 12.47 -29.29 -16.56
C VAL A 838 13.37 -28.41 -15.69
N PRO A 839 14.61 -28.83 -15.36
CA PRO A 839 15.52 -28.06 -14.51
C PRO A 839 16.13 -26.87 -15.27
N ASP A 840 16.64 -25.90 -14.50
CA ASP A 840 17.29 -24.68 -15.00
C ASP A 840 16.38 -23.77 -15.87
N VAL A 841 15.07 -23.77 -15.59
CA VAL A 841 14.10 -22.84 -16.20
C VAL A 841 13.61 -21.82 -15.16
N LEU A 842 13.81 -20.53 -15.45
CA LEU A 842 13.41 -19.39 -14.59
C LEU A 842 12.36 -18.52 -15.30
N GLN A 843 11.55 -17.79 -14.53
CA GLN A 843 10.57 -16.82 -15.06
C GLN A 843 10.51 -15.54 -14.23
N PHE A 844 10.71 -14.39 -14.88
CA PHE A 844 10.47 -13.06 -14.32
C PHE A 844 9.25 -12.41 -15.01
N LYS A 845 8.48 -11.58 -14.30
CA LYS A 845 7.14 -11.13 -14.74
C LYS A 845 6.97 -9.61 -14.84
N PHE A 846 6.86 -9.13 -16.07
CA PHE A 846 6.38 -7.79 -16.42
C PHE A 846 4.85 -7.80 -16.62
N ASN A 847 4.22 -6.63 -16.57
CA ASN A 847 2.81 -6.45 -16.94
C ASN A 847 2.75 -6.00 -18.40
N ARG A 848 1.93 -6.65 -19.24
CA ARG A 848 1.82 -6.37 -20.67
C ARG A 848 1.07 -5.08 -21.02
N GLU A 849 0.03 -4.75 -20.25
CA GLU A 849 -0.76 -3.52 -20.44
C GLU A 849 -0.01 -2.26 -19.94
N ARG A 850 0.88 -2.45 -18.96
CA ARG A 850 1.68 -1.40 -18.32
C ARG A 850 3.07 -1.96 -17.95
N PRO A 851 3.98 -2.06 -18.93
CA PRO A 851 5.34 -2.45 -18.65
C PRO A 851 6.03 -1.39 -17.77
N ASP A 852 6.81 -1.85 -16.81
CA ASP A 852 7.38 -1.00 -15.76
C ASP A 852 8.89 -1.26 -15.68
N LEU A 853 9.68 -0.31 -16.19
CA LEU A 853 11.13 -0.43 -16.27
C LEU A 853 11.79 -0.45 -14.87
N THR A 854 11.14 0.04 -13.81
CA THR A 854 11.68 -0.01 -12.44
C THR A 854 11.87 -1.44 -11.91
N LYS A 855 11.32 -2.44 -12.60
CA LYS A 855 11.57 -3.86 -12.34
C LYS A 855 12.90 -4.38 -12.88
N ILE A 856 13.66 -3.60 -13.66
CA ILE A 856 14.97 -4.00 -14.19
C ILE A 856 15.93 -4.36 -13.05
N ASP A 857 15.97 -3.55 -11.98
CA ASP A 857 16.79 -3.78 -10.81
C ASP A 857 16.44 -5.13 -10.12
N ASN A 858 15.15 -5.43 -9.96
CA ASN A 858 14.67 -6.72 -9.42
C ASN A 858 14.99 -7.91 -10.36
N LEU A 859 14.95 -7.71 -11.68
CA LEU A 859 15.33 -8.73 -12.66
C LEU A 859 16.83 -9.03 -12.58
N ILE A 860 17.66 -7.99 -12.57
CA ILE A 860 19.12 -8.11 -12.47
C ILE A 860 19.49 -8.80 -11.14
N GLY A 861 18.88 -8.37 -10.03
CA GLY A 861 19.03 -9.02 -8.73
C GLY A 861 18.63 -10.50 -8.75
N LEU A 862 17.53 -10.87 -9.42
CA LEU A 862 17.14 -12.28 -9.60
C LEU A 862 18.16 -13.06 -10.43
N LEU A 863 18.71 -12.49 -11.50
CA LEU A 863 19.70 -13.18 -12.35
C LEU A 863 21.05 -13.32 -11.65
N SER A 864 21.51 -12.29 -10.92
CA SER A 864 22.72 -12.34 -10.09
C SER A 864 22.61 -13.29 -8.89
N THR A 865 21.39 -13.64 -8.45
CA THR A 865 21.14 -14.57 -7.35
C THR A 865 20.47 -15.89 -7.79
N GLY A 866 20.30 -16.10 -9.09
CA GLY A 866 19.47 -17.17 -9.66
C GLY A 866 20.05 -18.57 -9.50
N SER A 867 21.38 -18.69 -9.37
CA SER A 867 22.05 -19.92 -8.93
C SER A 867 22.43 -19.82 -7.45
N SER A 868 22.47 -20.94 -6.74
CA SER A 868 22.96 -20.96 -5.35
C SER A 868 24.44 -20.57 -5.31
N ALA A 869 25.27 -21.24 -6.11
CA ALA A 869 26.70 -20.98 -6.21
C ALA A 869 27.06 -19.49 -6.44
N SER A 870 26.35 -18.76 -7.32
CA SER A 870 26.66 -17.34 -7.52
C SER A 870 26.22 -16.43 -6.37
N PHE A 871 25.26 -16.86 -5.55
CA PHE A 871 24.90 -16.15 -4.34
C PHE A 871 25.86 -16.46 -3.18
N ASP A 872 26.24 -17.74 -3.01
CA ASP A 872 27.25 -18.14 -2.04
C ASP A 872 28.60 -17.42 -2.32
N ASN A 873 29.03 -17.31 -3.58
CA ASN A 873 30.20 -16.53 -3.99
C ASN A 873 30.16 -15.05 -3.55
N ASN A 874 28.98 -14.43 -3.49
CA ASN A 874 28.79 -13.05 -3.03
C ASN A 874 28.60 -12.96 -1.50
N LEU A 875 28.17 -14.05 -0.87
CA LEU A 875 27.86 -14.12 0.55
C LEU A 875 29.07 -14.48 1.41
N GLU A 876 29.94 -15.40 0.96
CA GLU A 876 31.10 -15.84 1.73
C GLU A 876 32.10 -14.70 2.03
N PRO A 877 32.47 -13.81 1.09
CA PRO A 877 33.34 -12.67 1.39
C PRO A 877 32.73 -11.73 2.44
N LEU A 878 31.42 -11.46 2.34
CA LEU A 878 30.70 -10.58 3.27
C LEU A 878 30.51 -11.25 4.65
N GLN A 879 30.33 -12.58 4.69
CA GLN A 879 30.30 -13.37 5.92
C GLN A 879 31.65 -13.33 6.63
N ALA A 880 32.76 -13.47 5.89
CA ALA A 880 34.11 -13.35 6.42
C ALA A 880 34.40 -11.92 6.92
N GLU A 881 33.95 -10.88 6.21
CA GLU A 881 34.05 -9.49 6.66
C GLU A 881 33.29 -9.26 7.98
N PHE A 882 32.05 -9.77 8.08
CA PHE A 882 31.27 -9.72 9.32
C PHE A 882 31.93 -10.46 10.50
N GLN A 883 32.74 -11.48 10.24
CA GLN A 883 33.52 -12.20 11.25
C GLN A 883 34.80 -11.45 11.66
N ALA A 884 35.53 -10.88 10.70
CA ALA A 884 36.82 -10.22 10.92
C ALA A 884 36.69 -8.79 11.49
N ASN A 885 35.85 -7.96 10.86
CA ASN A 885 35.73 -6.54 11.17
C ASN A 885 34.63 -6.26 12.22
N GLY A 886 33.68 -7.19 12.38
CA GLY A 886 32.58 -7.10 13.34
C GLY A 886 31.34 -6.35 12.83
N VAL A 887 30.21 -6.59 13.49
CA VAL A 887 28.88 -6.19 12.98
C VAL A 887 28.68 -4.67 12.86
N GLU A 888 29.24 -3.87 13.77
CA GLU A 888 29.01 -2.41 13.72
C GLU A 888 29.83 -1.70 12.64
N SER A 889 31.09 -2.11 12.41
CA SER A 889 31.93 -1.54 11.36
C SER A 889 31.39 -1.89 9.98
N VAL A 890 31.03 -3.15 9.73
CA VAL A 890 30.51 -3.59 8.42
C VAL A 890 29.13 -2.99 8.12
N ILE A 891 28.21 -2.91 9.09
CA ILE A 891 26.93 -2.21 8.85
C ILE A 891 27.17 -0.70 8.62
N THR A 892 28.08 -0.08 9.37
CA THR A 892 28.39 1.35 9.18
C THR A 892 29.10 1.59 7.84
N ARG A 893 29.93 0.65 7.36
CA ARG A 893 30.53 0.69 6.02
C ARG A 893 29.48 0.46 4.93
N LEU A 894 28.54 -0.47 5.08
CA LEU A 894 27.50 -0.74 4.09
C LEU A 894 26.54 0.45 3.94
N ILE A 895 26.14 1.04 5.07
CA ILE A 895 25.44 2.34 5.11
C ILE A 895 26.32 3.41 4.47
N GLY A 896 27.57 3.54 4.91
CA GLY A 896 28.54 4.53 4.42
C GLY A 896 28.83 4.45 2.93
N THR A 897 28.91 3.27 2.31
CA THR A 897 29.07 3.14 0.85
C THR A 897 27.80 3.49 0.05
N GLN A 898 26.68 3.74 0.74
CA GLN A 898 25.48 4.36 0.16
C GLN A 898 25.31 5.82 0.60
N ASP A 899 25.78 6.21 1.79
CA ASP A 899 25.72 7.57 2.33
C ASP A 899 26.94 8.46 1.99
N GLU A 900 28.06 7.93 1.50
CA GLU A 900 29.07 8.71 0.75
C GLU A 900 28.50 9.17 -0.62
N ASN A 901 27.36 8.60 -1.03
CA ASN A 901 26.51 9.11 -2.11
C ASN A 901 25.29 9.91 -1.58
N SER A 902 25.20 10.22 -0.27
CA SER A 902 24.17 11.10 0.30
C SER A 902 24.56 11.95 1.54
N ALA A 903 25.86 12.22 1.74
CA ALA A 903 26.39 13.12 2.76
C ALA A 903 27.10 14.33 2.13
N PRO A 904 26.88 15.56 2.60
CA PRO A 904 27.68 16.70 2.18
C PRO A 904 29.11 16.58 2.73
N MET A 905 30.11 16.91 1.91
CA MET A 905 31.47 17.12 2.40
C MET A 905 31.54 18.44 3.18
N ASP A 906 31.62 18.37 4.50
CA ASP A 906 32.10 19.50 5.30
C ASP A 906 33.59 19.76 4.99
N VAL A 907 33.97 21.04 4.93
CA VAL A 907 35.22 21.51 4.32
C VAL A 907 36.44 21.15 5.16
N GLN A 908 37.26 20.21 4.69
CA GLN A 908 38.64 20.04 5.15
C GLN A 908 39.61 20.94 4.35
N MET A 909 39.67 22.22 4.69
CA MET A 909 40.81 23.10 4.36
C MET A 909 40.73 24.42 5.13
N GLU A 910 41.55 24.59 6.18
CA GLU A 910 42.19 25.86 6.61
C GLU A 910 43.04 25.67 7.90
N THR A 911 44.16 24.94 7.82
CA THR A 911 45.23 24.95 8.84
C THR A 911 46.64 24.72 8.25
N SER A 912 46.94 25.31 7.08
CA SER A 912 48.32 25.46 6.61
C SER A 912 48.49 26.65 5.67
N ALA A 913 49.56 27.42 5.88
CA ALA A 913 49.88 28.72 5.25
C ALA A 913 48.89 29.88 5.56
N ALA A 914 49.33 31.09 5.92
CA ALA A 914 50.66 31.53 6.36
C ALA A 914 50.56 32.84 7.18
N ASN A 915 51.61 33.10 7.99
CA ASN A 915 51.78 34.21 8.96
C ASN A 915 50.94 34.10 10.25
#